data_AF-A0A8J7Q9D3-F1
#
_entry.id   AF-A0A8J7Q9D3-F1
#
_cell.length_a   1.000
_cell.length_b   1.000
_cell.length_c   1.000
_cell.angle_alpha   90.00
_cell.angle_beta   90.00
_cell.angle_gamma   90.00
#
_symmetry.space_group_name_H-M   'P 1'
#
loop_
_entity.id
_entity.type
_entity.pdbx_description
1 polymer ?
#
loop_
_entity_poly.entity_id
_entity_poly.type
_entity_poly.pdbx_seq_one_letter_code
_entity_poly.pdbx_strand_id
1 'polypeptide(L)'
;MKTTFVRPMWQIRLGWILGLLLLGPLLKAQVDPIRDSEPGALISRGQHLVYRLFVDEAATPASPRPLVVYLHGLGERGTDNERPVKRHIQPMIETLVNDPDYHGYLVVPQSSNGWWNGTAVADLAHSLLQDPGLYIDPANIVVVGISAGGSGTYEAVASGLDTFAAGVPLSAPQRTNTAAACAQRAMWLIHGNRDSQVGHSHSITMRRLMEEQGGTPRYTEVDGMGHGGWSRIFAEDPRYVGDYEGGSPADPPTEGFYDWLFAQSLAAEARPEPLSVNQTIWVELGWPDTNNNPNQETIGADAQGRLWNNFVKYQQTAFSARLHDQTGRTTSASIGIEEGFSGIFARTETVGGDLPQTAAFDGVFVGDRSGHDAALDQNGRVIIAGLTPDAPYRVAMFASASGDDYGRGRLTRATIDGLVRDVNAADNQNEWAVFEKVYADDTGRIAMTVGVAPDGGTRYAQMNALSVTALPEDEPLEPRLEEGRSLMVDFGAPTLTCPAQDGHGRFWNNVTLRQSTAANPSLENGVDDQGAATGINMVIPVGFQGYNGLGVVDDSLFPAQAQRDTFWSGSHASHEAGLTRPGQVRLTGLTPGAVYDVSLFASRQGADGDRDRLTRYTLGGHFIDFDVTDNTATTVDFDGVQAGTDGTLTLDVAVSPAGTGRYCYLGTLVLTAVDVP
;
A
#
# COMPACT_ATOMS: atom_id res chain seq x y z
N MET A 1 -18.41 -3.33 24.25
CA MET A 1 -17.10 -2.79 24.64
C MET A 1 -16.17 -3.00 23.45
N LYS A 2 -15.93 -1.94 22.69
CA LYS A 2 -15.01 -1.94 21.55
C LYS A 2 -13.60 -1.73 22.11
N THR A 3 -12.73 -2.73 22.01
CA THR A 3 -11.29 -2.55 22.17
C THR A 3 -10.73 -2.24 20.78
N THR A 4 -10.71 -0.96 20.46
CA THR A 4 -10.02 -0.39 19.29
C THR A 4 -8.54 -0.33 19.66
N PHE A 5 -7.69 -1.13 18.99
CA PHE A 5 -6.23 -0.98 19.11
C PHE A 5 -5.77 -0.07 17.99
N VAL A 6 -5.39 1.15 18.37
CA VAL A 6 -4.74 2.12 17.50
C VAL A 6 -3.24 1.75 17.48
N ARG A 7 -2.67 1.43 16.31
CA ARG A 7 -1.22 1.52 16.09
C ARG A 7 -0.87 3.01 16.11
N PRO A 8 -0.07 3.53 17.06
CA PRO A 8 0.41 4.89 16.94
C PRO A 8 1.42 4.93 15.79
N MET A 9 1.10 5.70 14.74
CA MET A 9 2.09 6.11 13.74
C MET A 9 3.28 6.75 14.46
N TRP A 10 4.48 6.26 14.14
CA TRP A 10 5.81 6.82 14.36
C TRP A 10 5.83 8.13 15.18
N GLN A 11 5.76 8.01 16.51
CA GLN A 11 6.30 9.07 17.36
C GLN A 11 7.79 8.86 17.46
N ILE A 12 8.54 9.66 16.71
CA ILE A 12 9.97 9.89 16.99
C ILE A 12 10.04 10.39 18.43
N ARG A 13 10.39 9.51 19.37
CA ARG A 13 10.69 9.90 20.73
C ARG A 13 12.06 10.57 20.73
N LEU A 14 12.09 11.88 20.48
CA LEU A 14 13.23 12.72 20.87
C LEU A 14 13.33 12.72 22.39
N GLY A 15 14.02 11.70 22.92
CA GLY A 15 14.50 11.69 24.30
C GLY A 15 15.64 12.68 24.43
N TRP A 16 15.46 13.69 25.28
CA TRP A 16 16.48 14.68 25.63
C TRP A 16 17.73 13.99 26.21
N ILE A 17 18.81 13.92 25.44
CA ILE A 17 20.14 13.58 25.96
C ILE A 17 20.76 14.85 26.54
N LEU A 18 20.58 15.05 27.85
CA LEU A 18 21.39 15.98 28.63
C LEU A 18 22.61 15.20 29.15
N GLY A 19 23.78 15.59 28.66
CA GLY A 19 25.03 14.88 28.86
C GLY A 19 25.48 14.80 30.31
N LEU A 20 25.95 13.60 30.69
CA LEU A 20 26.93 13.38 31.75
C LEU A 20 27.75 12.14 31.36
N LEU A 21 28.93 12.41 30.77
CA LEU A 21 29.99 11.44 30.54
C LEU A 21 30.51 10.93 31.88
N LEU A 22 30.06 9.75 32.31
CA LEU A 22 30.75 8.92 33.29
C LEU A 22 31.08 7.58 32.62
N LEU A 23 32.37 7.42 32.28
CA LEU A 23 33.00 6.18 31.83
C LEU A 23 32.94 5.14 32.95
N GLY A 24 31.81 4.45 33.08
CA GLY A 24 31.74 3.10 33.61
C GLY A 24 31.69 2.10 32.46
N PRO A 25 32.04 0.82 32.66
CA PRO A 25 31.74 -0.20 31.67
C PRO A 25 30.23 -0.14 31.39
N LEU A 26 29.85 0.03 30.11
CA LEU A 26 28.48 -0.13 29.65
C LEU A 26 28.01 -1.51 30.11
N LEU A 27 27.27 -1.57 31.22
CA LEU A 27 26.42 -2.72 31.46
C LEU A 27 25.44 -2.74 30.29
N LYS A 28 25.56 -3.73 29.39
CA LYS A 28 24.49 -4.03 28.43
C LYS A 28 23.22 -4.19 29.28
N ALA A 29 22.26 -3.28 29.10
CA ALA A 29 21.01 -3.35 29.85
C ALA A 29 20.33 -4.68 29.52
N GLN A 30 19.88 -5.40 30.54
CA GLN A 30 19.13 -6.63 30.32
C GLN A 30 17.85 -6.31 29.55
N VAL A 31 17.61 -7.04 28.45
CA VAL A 31 16.41 -6.87 27.62
C VAL A 31 15.19 -7.30 28.43
N ASP A 32 14.21 -6.41 28.60
CA ASP A 32 12.91 -6.75 29.14
C ASP A 32 12.03 -7.23 27.97
N PRO A 33 11.74 -8.53 27.88
CA PRO A 33 11.10 -9.09 26.70
C PRO A 33 9.66 -8.61 26.46
N ILE A 34 9.00 -8.01 27.46
CA ILE A 34 7.64 -7.48 27.30
C ILE A 34 7.66 -6.00 26.91
N ARG A 35 8.56 -5.23 27.52
CA ARG A 35 8.68 -3.80 27.25
C ARG A 35 9.38 -3.54 25.91
N ASP A 36 10.35 -4.38 25.58
CA ASP A 36 11.25 -4.21 24.44
C ASP A 36 10.79 -5.08 23.24
N SER A 37 9.49 -5.39 23.15
CA SER A 37 8.87 -6.07 22.00
C SER A 37 7.46 -5.56 21.70
N GLU A 38 7.10 -5.63 20.43
CA GLU A 38 5.80 -5.20 19.94
C GLU A 38 4.78 -6.36 19.95
N PRO A 39 3.57 -6.16 20.49
CA PRO A 39 2.52 -7.17 20.41
C PRO A 39 1.82 -7.13 19.04
N GLY A 40 1.50 -8.31 18.49
CA GLY A 40 0.64 -8.44 17.32
C GLY A 40 -0.24 -9.69 17.38
N ALA A 41 -1.07 -9.88 16.36
CA ALA A 41 -1.93 -11.06 16.23
C ALA A 41 -2.20 -11.42 14.78
N LEU A 42 -2.39 -12.71 14.51
CA LEU A 42 -2.84 -13.24 13.22
C LEU A 42 -3.85 -14.36 13.46
N ILE A 43 -4.91 -14.42 12.65
CA ILE A 43 -5.79 -15.59 12.56
C ILE A 43 -5.54 -16.26 11.21
N SER A 44 -5.01 -17.48 11.23
CA SER A 44 -4.85 -18.29 10.03
C SER A 44 -5.10 -19.77 10.29
N ARG A 45 -5.72 -20.46 9.32
CA ARG A 45 -6.03 -21.91 9.36
C ARG A 45 -6.71 -22.35 10.66
N GLY A 46 -7.59 -21.49 11.20
CA GLY A 46 -8.30 -21.74 12.47
C GLY A 46 -7.44 -21.61 13.73
N GLN A 47 -6.16 -21.22 13.62
CA GLN A 47 -5.32 -20.83 14.75
C GLN A 47 -5.31 -19.31 14.92
N HIS A 48 -5.48 -18.86 16.16
CA HIS A 48 -5.26 -17.48 16.58
C HIS A 48 -3.88 -17.39 17.24
N LEU A 49 -2.94 -16.74 16.56
CA LEU A 49 -1.56 -16.55 16.97
C LEU A 49 -1.37 -15.11 17.44
N VAL A 50 -1.42 -14.87 18.75
CA VAL A 50 -0.87 -13.63 19.31
C VAL A 50 0.65 -13.77 19.34
N TYR A 51 1.39 -12.71 19.09
CA TYR A 51 2.86 -12.78 19.02
C TYR A 51 3.54 -11.56 19.63
N ARG A 52 4.82 -11.75 19.96
CA ARG A 52 5.78 -10.67 20.25
C ARG A 52 6.80 -10.57 19.13
N LEU A 53 7.01 -9.36 18.64
CA LEU A 53 8.00 -9.05 17.62
C LEU A 53 9.10 -8.20 18.25
N PHE A 54 10.33 -8.69 18.16
CA PHE A 54 11.52 -7.93 18.53
C PHE A 54 12.09 -7.32 17.25
N VAL A 55 12.19 -5.99 17.27
CA VAL A 55 12.77 -5.18 16.21
C VAL A 55 14.06 -4.60 16.77
N ASP A 56 15.16 -4.71 16.02
CA ASP A 56 16.37 -3.96 16.33
C ASP A 56 16.09 -2.47 16.05
N GLU A 57 16.05 -1.64 17.10
CA GLU A 57 15.71 -0.21 17.05
C GLU A 57 16.75 0.67 16.31
N ALA A 58 17.82 0.10 15.77
CA ALA A 58 18.65 0.83 14.82
C ALA A 58 17.77 1.30 13.63
N ALA A 59 17.93 2.56 13.21
CA ALA A 59 17.18 3.19 12.12
C ALA A 59 16.93 2.23 10.95
N THR A 60 15.77 2.37 10.28
CA THR A 60 15.30 1.50 9.18
C THR A 60 16.49 0.94 8.40
N PRO A 61 16.76 -0.38 8.50
CA PRO A 61 18.05 -0.90 8.12
C PRO A 61 18.33 -0.63 6.64
N ALA A 62 19.56 -0.26 6.30
CA ALA A 62 19.95 0.00 4.92
C ALA A 62 19.95 -1.25 4.03
N SER A 63 19.73 -2.43 4.60
CA SER A 63 19.69 -3.72 3.90
C SER A 63 18.67 -4.66 4.54
N PRO A 64 18.07 -5.59 3.76
CA PRO A 64 17.20 -6.62 4.29
C PRO A 64 17.87 -7.43 5.42
N ARG A 65 17.09 -7.86 6.41
CA ARG A 65 17.58 -8.64 7.56
C ARG A 65 16.83 -9.96 7.76
N PRO A 66 17.47 -10.99 8.32
CA PRO A 66 16.82 -12.28 8.56
C PRO A 66 15.67 -12.18 9.57
N LEU A 67 14.73 -13.13 9.46
CA LEU A 67 13.64 -13.33 10.42
C LEU A 67 13.78 -14.69 11.10
N VAL A 68 13.85 -14.69 12.43
CA VAL A 68 13.78 -15.89 13.26
C VAL A 68 12.36 -16.05 13.80
N VAL A 69 11.73 -17.19 13.53
CA VAL A 69 10.42 -17.58 14.08
C VAL A 69 10.64 -18.58 15.20
N TYR A 70 10.31 -18.21 16.44
CA TYR A 70 10.46 -19.10 17.61
C TYR A 70 9.13 -19.74 18.04
N LEU A 71 9.10 -21.07 18.09
CA LEU A 71 7.93 -21.85 18.49
C LEU A 71 8.11 -22.43 19.90
N HIS A 72 7.28 -21.98 20.85
CA HIS A 72 7.30 -22.45 22.23
C HIS A 72 6.77 -23.89 22.40
N GLY A 73 7.05 -24.49 23.57
CA GLY A 73 6.58 -25.83 23.94
C GLY A 73 5.21 -25.81 24.63
N LEU A 74 4.72 -26.98 25.07
CA LEU A 74 3.38 -27.08 25.70
C LEU A 74 3.24 -26.26 26.99
N GLY A 75 4.34 -25.89 27.66
CA GLY A 75 4.36 -25.17 28.93
C GLY A 75 3.94 -23.70 28.80
N GLU A 76 4.12 -23.10 27.62
CA GLU A 76 3.94 -21.66 27.39
C GLU A 76 2.63 -21.36 26.64
N ARG A 77 1.80 -22.38 26.38
CA ARG A 77 0.49 -22.22 25.71
C ARG A 77 -0.42 -21.23 26.44
N GLY A 78 -1.24 -20.53 25.67
CA GLY A 78 -2.19 -19.55 26.20
C GLY A 78 -2.48 -18.43 25.22
N THR A 79 -3.02 -17.33 25.75
CA THR A 79 -3.39 -16.13 24.99
C THR A 79 -2.95 -14.85 25.71
N ASP A 80 -2.05 -14.97 26.69
CA ASP A 80 -1.55 -13.84 27.48
C ASP A 80 -0.51 -13.00 26.74
N ASN A 81 0.09 -13.55 25.68
CA ASN A 81 1.16 -12.97 24.88
C ASN A 81 2.42 -12.60 25.70
N GLU A 82 2.73 -13.32 26.79
CA GLU A 82 3.89 -13.04 27.64
C GLU A 82 4.72 -14.30 27.96
N ARG A 83 4.07 -15.43 28.24
CA ARG A 83 4.76 -16.67 28.65
C ARG A 83 5.86 -17.13 27.67
N PRO A 84 5.66 -17.10 26.34
CA PRO A 84 6.67 -17.60 25.40
C PRO A 84 8.00 -16.84 25.47
N VAL A 85 7.96 -15.55 25.78
CA VAL A 85 9.16 -14.70 25.81
C VAL A 85 9.83 -14.66 27.19
N LYS A 86 9.15 -15.14 28.24
CA LYS A 86 9.66 -15.13 29.62
C LYS A 86 10.43 -16.39 30.01
N ARG A 87 10.38 -17.45 29.20
CA ARG A 87 10.89 -18.76 29.58
C ARG A 87 11.75 -19.35 28.47
N HIS A 88 12.94 -19.82 28.86
CA HIS A 88 13.92 -20.49 28.01
C HIS A 88 14.61 -19.64 26.93
N ILE A 89 13.88 -18.75 26.25
CA ILE A 89 14.35 -18.00 25.07
C ILE A 89 15.19 -16.75 25.40
N GLN A 90 15.23 -16.30 26.66
CA GLN A 90 15.92 -15.05 27.06
C GLN A 90 17.35 -14.90 26.48
N PRO A 91 18.23 -15.92 26.49
CA PRO A 91 19.57 -15.77 25.91
C PRO A 91 19.56 -15.54 24.38
N MET A 92 18.59 -16.11 23.67
CA MET A 92 18.40 -15.86 22.24
C MET A 92 17.89 -14.44 22.00
N ILE A 93 16.92 -13.95 22.78
CA ILE A 93 16.49 -12.55 22.71
C ILE A 93 17.68 -11.62 22.92
N GLU A 94 18.47 -11.87 23.97
CA GLU A 94 19.64 -11.05 24.29
C GLU A 94 20.69 -11.07 23.18
N THR A 95 20.91 -12.21 22.53
CA THR A 95 21.85 -12.33 21.40
C THR A 95 21.33 -11.54 20.19
N LEU A 96 20.10 -11.79 19.75
CA LEU A 96 19.54 -11.16 18.55
C LEU A 96 19.35 -9.65 18.69
N VAL A 97 19.10 -9.16 19.91
CA VAL A 97 18.88 -7.73 20.18
C VAL A 97 20.19 -6.99 20.44
N ASN A 98 21.21 -7.61 21.07
CA ASN A 98 22.40 -6.89 21.53
C ASN A 98 23.70 -7.25 20.81
N ASP A 99 23.68 -8.24 19.92
CA ASP A 99 24.88 -8.66 19.18
C ASP A 99 24.80 -8.17 17.71
N PRO A 100 25.61 -7.17 17.31
CA PRO A 100 25.59 -6.62 15.97
C PRO A 100 25.84 -7.64 14.85
N ASP A 101 26.50 -8.76 15.16
CA ASP A 101 26.78 -9.81 14.18
C ASP A 101 25.51 -10.63 13.84
N TYR A 102 24.49 -10.59 14.70
CA TYR A 102 23.25 -11.36 14.58
C TYR A 102 21.98 -10.49 14.57
N HIS A 103 22.10 -9.25 14.08
CA HIS A 103 20.93 -8.37 13.94
C HIS A 103 19.92 -8.96 12.96
N GLY A 104 18.69 -9.13 13.45
CA GLY A 104 17.56 -9.66 12.71
C GLY A 104 16.26 -9.40 13.46
N TYR A 105 15.16 -9.84 12.88
CA TYR A 105 13.86 -9.81 13.53
C TYR A 105 13.62 -11.13 14.24
N LEU A 106 13.00 -11.08 15.43
CA LEU A 106 12.54 -12.27 16.14
C LEU A 106 11.04 -12.17 16.37
N VAL A 107 10.28 -13.11 15.81
CA VAL A 107 8.85 -13.26 16.11
C VAL A 107 8.62 -14.48 16.99
N VAL A 108 7.91 -14.25 18.09
CA VAL A 108 7.58 -15.26 19.10
C VAL A 108 6.06 -15.38 19.21
N PRO A 109 5.41 -16.17 18.35
CA PRO A 109 3.98 -16.45 18.48
C PRO A 109 3.65 -17.28 19.74
N GLN A 110 2.40 -17.18 20.19
CA GLN A 110 1.80 -18.00 21.23
C GLN A 110 0.65 -18.83 20.64
N SER A 111 0.80 -20.15 20.69
CA SER A 111 -0.30 -21.08 20.40
C SER A 111 -1.19 -21.26 21.64
N SER A 112 -2.50 -21.08 21.45
CA SER A 112 -3.48 -21.22 22.54
C SER A 112 -3.59 -22.64 23.10
N ASN A 113 -3.42 -23.66 22.25
CA ASN A 113 -3.46 -25.07 22.64
C ASN A 113 -2.07 -25.70 22.79
N GLY A 114 -1.01 -24.98 22.39
CA GLY A 114 0.39 -25.42 22.47
C GLY A 114 0.84 -26.32 21.33
N TRP A 115 0.00 -26.55 20.33
CA TRP A 115 0.32 -27.23 19.08
C TRP A 115 0.30 -26.24 17.90
N TRP A 116 1.05 -26.55 16.86
CA TRP A 116 1.33 -25.64 15.76
C TRP A 116 0.71 -26.15 14.47
N ASN A 117 0.18 -25.24 13.66
CA ASN A 117 -0.17 -25.52 12.27
C ASN A 117 0.94 -24.91 11.40
N GLY A 118 1.68 -25.74 10.66
CA GLY A 118 2.84 -25.29 9.88
C GLY A 118 2.51 -24.17 8.88
N THR A 119 1.37 -24.27 8.19
CA THR A 119 0.90 -23.22 7.27
C THR A 119 0.59 -21.92 7.99
N ALA A 120 -0.04 -21.95 9.17
CA ALA A 120 -0.29 -20.73 9.94
C ALA A 120 1.00 -20.02 10.40
N VAL A 121 2.08 -20.78 10.65
CA VAL A 121 3.40 -20.23 10.97
C VAL A 121 4.05 -19.60 9.74
N ALA A 122 3.93 -20.22 8.56
CA ALA A 122 4.39 -19.64 7.30
C ALA A 122 3.60 -18.35 6.96
N ASP A 123 2.28 -18.36 7.15
CA ASP A 123 1.41 -17.19 6.94
C ASP A 123 1.78 -16.03 7.88
N LEU A 124 2.20 -16.33 9.13
CA LEU A 124 2.72 -15.33 10.05
C LEU A 124 3.98 -14.67 9.50
N ALA A 125 4.97 -15.45 9.05
CA ALA A 125 6.18 -14.91 8.46
C ALA A 125 5.89 -14.03 7.23
N HIS A 126 5.02 -14.51 6.33
CA HIS A 126 4.60 -13.74 5.16
C HIS A 126 3.81 -12.46 5.50
N SER A 127 3.01 -12.48 6.57
CA SER A 127 2.31 -11.27 7.05
C SER A 127 3.28 -10.19 7.52
N LEU A 128 4.40 -10.58 8.14
CA LEU A 128 5.44 -9.64 8.55
C LEU A 128 6.22 -9.08 7.35
N LEU A 129 6.36 -9.83 6.26
CA LEU A 129 6.89 -9.31 5.00
C LEU A 129 6.03 -8.17 4.42
N GLN A 130 4.76 -8.03 4.84
CA GLN A 130 3.92 -6.90 4.41
C GLN A 130 4.10 -5.65 5.26
N ASP A 131 4.70 -5.77 6.45
CA ASP A 131 4.73 -4.64 7.36
C ASP A 131 5.75 -3.61 6.85
N PRO A 132 5.32 -2.38 6.49
CA PRO A 132 6.21 -1.36 5.94
C PRO A 132 7.30 -0.92 6.93
N GLY A 133 7.12 -1.18 8.24
CA GLY A 133 8.16 -0.94 9.25
C GLY A 133 9.27 -1.99 9.26
N LEU A 134 9.14 -3.08 8.51
CA LEU A 134 10.06 -4.21 8.53
C LEU A 134 10.72 -4.41 7.15
N TYR A 135 12.04 -4.41 7.13
CA TYR A 135 12.84 -4.77 5.95
C TYR A 135 13.43 -6.17 6.13
N ILE A 136 12.57 -7.18 5.99
CA ILE A 136 12.93 -8.59 6.17
C ILE A 136 13.44 -9.16 4.84
N ASP A 137 14.52 -9.93 4.87
CA ASP A 137 14.98 -10.74 3.74
C ASP A 137 14.09 -11.99 3.61
N PRO A 138 13.27 -12.11 2.54
CA PRO A 138 12.42 -13.27 2.34
C PRO A 138 13.20 -14.57 2.09
N ALA A 139 14.49 -14.49 1.76
CA ALA A 139 15.36 -15.65 1.63
C ALA A 139 15.89 -16.16 2.97
N ASN A 140 15.91 -15.33 4.02
CA ASN A 140 16.56 -15.66 5.29
C ASN A 140 15.54 -15.71 6.43
N ILE A 141 14.47 -16.49 6.23
CA ILE A 141 13.50 -16.81 7.27
C ILE A 141 13.80 -18.20 7.82
N VAL A 142 14.01 -18.30 9.13
CA VAL A 142 14.34 -19.56 9.81
C VAL A 142 13.38 -19.83 10.95
N VAL A 143 13.11 -21.11 11.23
CA VAL A 143 12.21 -21.51 12.31
C VAL A 143 12.94 -22.34 13.35
N VAL A 144 12.82 -21.94 14.62
CA VAL A 144 13.41 -22.62 15.77
C VAL A 144 12.29 -22.99 16.73
N GLY A 145 12.31 -24.18 17.32
CA GLY A 145 11.26 -24.55 18.26
C GLY A 145 11.64 -25.60 19.27
N ILE A 146 11.03 -25.54 20.45
CA ILE A 146 11.31 -26.45 21.57
C ILE A 146 10.14 -27.40 21.84
N SER A 147 10.41 -28.68 22.12
CA SER A 147 9.40 -29.68 22.49
C SER A 147 8.26 -29.75 21.46
N ALA A 148 7.01 -29.47 21.83
CA ALA A 148 5.90 -29.35 20.87
C ALA A 148 6.12 -28.29 19.78
N GLY A 149 6.82 -27.19 20.08
CA GLY A 149 7.30 -26.22 19.08
C GLY A 149 8.40 -26.78 18.18
N GLY A 150 9.19 -27.72 18.69
CA GLY A 150 10.13 -28.49 17.87
C GLY A 150 9.40 -29.40 16.87
N SER A 151 8.28 -30.03 17.27
CA SER A 151 7.39 -30.70 16.30
C SER A 151 6.79 -29.70 15.31
N GLY A 152 6.39 -28.53 15.80
CA GLY A 152 5.89 -27.43 14.97
C GLY A 152 6.92 -26.93 13.94
N THR A 153 8.21 -27.01 14.26
CA THR A 153 9.31 -26.64 13.34
C THR A 153 9.33 -27.56 12.13
N TYR A 154 9.20 -28.88 12.34
CA TYR A 154 9.09 -29.83 11.22
C TYR A 154 7.86 -29.56 10.35
N GLU A 155 6.71 -29.25 10.99
CA GLU A 155 5.48 -28.92 10.27
C GLU A 155 5.60 -27.61 9.49
N ALA A 156 6.19 -26.58 10.08
CA ALA A 156 6.42 -25.28 9.44
C ALA A 156 7.31 -25.42 8.20
N VAL A 157 8.46 -26.10 8.32
CA VAL A 157 9.34 -26.37 7.18
C VAL A 157 8.62 -27.17 6.10
N ALA A 158 7.85 -28.20 6.46
CA ALA A 158 7.16 -29.03 5.48
C ALA A 158 6.01 -28.31 4.76
N SER A 159 5.28 -27.45 5.46
CA SER A 159 4.18 -26.66 4.88
C SER A 159 4.64 -25.38 4.20
N GLY A 160 5.82 -24.86 4.52
CA GLY A 160 6.40 -23.63 4.01
C GLY A 160 7.80 -23.85 3.44
N LEU A 161 7.96 -24.84 2.56
CA LEU A 161 9.24 -25.14 1.92
C LEU A 161 9.83 -23.89 1.24
N ASP A 162 8.99 -23.10 0.61
CA ASP A 162 9.31 -21.84 -0.04
C ASP A 162 9.36 -20.62 0.89
N THR A 163 9.16 -20.81 2.19
CA THR A 163 9.25 -19.76 3.21
C THR A 163 10.52 -19.93 4.04
N PHE A 164 10.76 -21.14 4.55
CA PHE A 164 11.81 -21.36 5.54
C PHE A 164 13.10 -21.86 4.88
N ALA A 165 14.18 -21.09 5.04
CA ALA A 165 15.53 -21.49 4.65
C ALA A 165 16.03 -22.68 5.49
N ALA A 166 15.70 -22.67 6.79
CA ALA A 166 16.16 -23.68 7.74
C ALA A 166 15.22 -23.91 8.92
N GLY A 167 15.39 -25.07 9.56
CA GLY A 167 14.66 -25.46 10.76
C GLY A 167 15.56 -26.03 11.86
N VAL A 168 15.34 -25.57 13.10
CA VAL A 168 16.03 -26.09 14.30
C VAL A 168 15.02 -26.64 15.32
N PRO A 169 14.69 -27.93 15.24
CA PRO A 169 13.83 -28.60 16.21
C PRO A 169 14.64 -29.08 17.43
N LEU A 170 14.32 -28.55 18.61
CA LEU A 170 14.95 -28.90 19.90
C LEU A 170 14.03 -29.82 20.73
N SER A 171 14.56 -30.93 21.24
CA SER A 171 13.81 -31.93 22.05
C SER A 171 12.46 -32.32 21.43
N ALA A 172 12.41 -32.42 20.10
CA ALA A 172 11.17 -32.46 19.35
C ALA A 172 10.59 -33.87 19.26
N PRO A 173 9.28 -34.06 19.54
CA PRO A 173 8.58 -35.24 19.09
C PRO A 173 8.63 -35.35 17.56
N GLN A 174 9.00 -36.52 17.05
CA GLN A 174 9.09 -36.80 15.62
C GLN A 174 7.77 -36.57 14.87
N ARG A 175 7.89 -36.08 13.63
CA ARG A 175 6.80 -35.91 12.65
C ARG A 175 7.19 -36.59 11.34
N THR A 176 7.18 -37.92 11.32
CA THR A 176 7.80 -38.72 10.25
C THR A 176 7.26 -38.41 8.84
N ASN A 177 6.01 -37.97 8.73
CA ASN A 177 5.40 -37.54 7.47
C ASN A 177 6.02 -36.27 6.85
N THR A 178 6.79 -35.51 7.63
CA THR A 178 7.47 -34.28 7.19
C THR A 178 8.90 -34.51 6.71
N ALA A 179 9.45 -35.72 6.89
CA ALA A 179 10.88 -35.99 6.69
C ALA A 179 11.36 -35.69 5.26
N ALA A 180 10.57 -36.05 4.24
CA ALA A 180 10.91 -35.79 2.84
C ALA A 180 10.98 -34.30 2.50
N ALA A 181 10.12 -33.47 3.11
CA ALA A 181 10.17 -32.02 2.92
C ALA A 181 11.35 -31.42 3.71
N CYS A 182 11.52 -31.82 4.98
CA CYS A 182 12.63 -31.36 5.80
C CYS A 182 14.00 -31.72 5.23
N ALA A 183 14.13 -32.85 4.52
CA ALA A 183 15.35 -33.26 3.84
C ALA A 183 15.81 -32.28 2.73
N GLN A 184 14.90 -31.45 2.22
CA GLN A 184 15.18 -30.43 1.21
C GLN A 184 15.66 -29.11 1.81
N ARG A 185 15.70 -28.98 3.14
CA ARG A 185 16.10 -27.76 3.84
C ARG A 185 17.24 -28.03 4.80
N ALA A 186 17.93 -26.96 5.17
CA ALA A 186 18.94 -27.04 6.20
C ALA A 186 18.25 -27.32 7.54
N MET A 187 18.53 -28.48 8.12
CA MET A 187 17.94 -28.91 9.39
C MET A 187 19.04 -29.14 10.42
N TRP A 188 18.88 -28.60 11.62
CA TRP A 188 19.75 -28.90 12.76
C TRP A 188 18.93 -29.41 13.95
N LEU A 189 18.92 -30.72 14.12
CA LEU A 189 18.19 -31.40 15.19
C LEU A 189 19.06 -31.40 16.44
N ILE A 190 18.56 -30.85 17.55
CA ILE A 190 19.31 -30.79 18.83
C ILE A 190 18.49 -31.47 19.93
N HIS A 191 19.11 -32.40 20.66
CA HIS A 191 18.39 -33.19 21.67
C HIS A 191 19.27 -33.55 22.87
N GLY A 192 18.72 -33.55 24.07
CA GLY A 192 19.44 -34.00 25.27
C GLY A 192 19.39 -35.52 25.44
N ASN A 193 20.53 -36.15 25.78
CA ASN A 193 20.58 -37.61 25.97
C ASN A 193 19.93 -38.12 27.27
N ARG A 194 19.55 -37.20 28.17
CA ARG A 194 18.79 -37.51 29.40
C ARG A 194 17.36 -36.98 29.35
N ASP A 195 16.86 -36.68 28.15
CA ASP A 195 15.46 -36.29 27.98
C ASP A 195 14.53 -37.49 28.22
N SER A 196 13.87 -37.49 29.39
CA SER A 196 12.94 -38.54 29.79
C SER A 196 11.49 -38.25 29.39
N GLN A 197 11.19 -37.09 28.81
CA GLN A 197 9.84 -36.71 28.39
C GLN A 197 9.65 -36.96 26.90
N VAL A 198 10.62 -36.55 26.09
CA VAL A 198 10.70 -36.85 24.66
C VAL A 198 12.05 -37.49 24.46
N GLY A 199 12.10 -38.80 24.19
CA GLY A 199 13.38 -39.48 24.04
C GLY A 199 14.17 -38.95 22.84
N HIS A 200 15.49 -38.82 22.98
CA HIS A 200 16.39 -38.43 21.88
C HIS A 200 16.28 -39.31 20.63
N SER A 201 15.76 -40.55 20.79
CA SER A 201 15.40 -41.46 19.70
C SER A 201 14.42 -40.86 18.68
N HIS A 202 13.60 -39.87 19.06
CA HIS A 202 12.72 -39.17 18.13
C HIS A 202 13.52 -38.32 17.12
N SER A 203 14.56 -37.61 17.58
CA SER A 203 15.43 -36.86 16.67
C SER A 203 16.31 -37.78 15.82
N ILE A 204 16.80 -38.89 16.39
CA ILE A 204 17.54 -39.91 15.63
C ILE A 204 16.67 -40.49 14.52
N THR A 205 15.41 -40.79 14.81
CA THR A 205 14.45 -41.30 13.81
C THR A 205 14.22 -40.28 12.70
N MET A 206 13.97 -39.01 13.03
CA MET A 206 13.79 -37.96 12.03
C MET A 206 15.03 -37.74 11.17
N ARG A 207 16.22 -37.68 11.78
CA ARG A 207 17.51 -37.58 11.08
C ARG A 207 17.63 -38.70 10.03
N ARG A 208 17.47 -39.95 10.47
CA ARG A 208 17.56 -41.12 9.58
C ARG A 208 16.56 -41.03 8.43
N LEU A 209 15.32 -40.66 8.71
CA LEU A 209 14.30 -40.52 7.66
C LEU A 209 14.63 -39.40 6.68
N MET A 210 15.27 -38.30 7.11
CA MET A 210 15.72 -37.24 6.21
C MET A 210 16.92 -37.70 5.36
N GLU A 211 17.88 -38.42 5.95
CA GLU A 211 19.02 -39.03 5.22
C GLU A 211 18.55 -40.05 4.18
N GLU A 212 17.53 -40.86 4.49
CA GLU A 212 16.89 -41.80 3.55
C GLU A 212 16.22 -41.07 2.35
N GLN A 213 15.89 -39.79 2.50
CA GLN A 213 15.36 -38.92 1.43
C GLN A 213 16.46 -38.09 0.73
N GLY A 214 17.73 -38.36 1.04
CA GLY A 214 18.90 -37.69 0.45
C GLY A 214 19.30 -36.37 1.12
N GLY A 215 18.70 -36.02 2.24
CA GLY A 215 19.08 -34.83 3.02
C GLY A 215 20.33 -35.05 3.86
N THR A 216 20.93 -33.96 4.33
CA THR A 216 22.11 -33.97 5.20
C THR A 216 21.86 -33.17 6.50
N PRO A 217 20.89 -33.58 7.34
CA PRO A 217 20.58 -32.86 8.57
C PRO A 217 21.75 -32.89 9.55
N ARG A 218 22.04 -31.76 10.20
CA ARG A 218 22.92 -31.73 11.38
C ARG A 218 22.18 -32.34 12.56
N TYR A 219 22.88 -33.12 13.36
CA TYR A 219 22.38 -33.63 14.63
C TYR A 219 23.37 -33.36 15.75
N THR A 220 22.87 -32.84 16.87
CA THR A 220 23.66 -32.64 18.09
C THR A 220 22.94 -33.25 19.27
N GLU A 221 23.61 -34.20 19.90
CA GLU A 221 23.19 -34.75 21.18
C GLU A 221 23.90 -34.01 22.32
N VAL A 222 23.14 -33.40 23.22
CA VAL A 222 23.67 -32.61 24.35
C VAL A 222 23.77 -33.49 25.58
N ASP A 223 25.02 -33.81 25.97
CA ASP A 223 25.27 -34.67 27.12
C ASP A 223 24.74 -34.09 28.43
N GLY A 224 24.07 -34.94 29.21
CA GLY A 224 23.49 -34.63 30.51
C GLY A 224 22.24 -33.77 30.47
N MET A 225 21.84 -33.24 29.31
CA MET A 225 20.68 -32.37 29.18
C MET A 225 19.38 -33.18 29.26
N GLY A 226 18.51 -32.83 30.21
CA GLY A 226 17.12 -33.31 30.26
C GLY A 226 16.18 -32.41 29.45
N HIS A 227 14.87 -32.69 29.49
CA HIS A 227 13.89 -31.98 28.64
C HIS A 227 14.01 -30.45 28.73
N GLY A 228 14.04 -29.88 29.92
CA GLY A 228 13.99 -28.43 30.15
C GLY A 228 15.25 -27.60 29.84
N GLY A 229 16.29 -28.20 29.24
CA GLY A 229 17.63 -27.62 29.17
C GLY A 229 17.89 -26.57 28.08
N TRP A 230 16.88 -26.15 27.32
CA TRP A 230 17.06 -25.36 26.08
C TRP A 230 17.74 -24.00 26.25
N SER A 231 17.57 -23.33 27.40
CA SER A 231 18.27 -22.06 27.66
C SER A 231 19.79 -22.21 27.61
N ARG A 232 20.29 -23.40 27.94
CA ARG A 232 21.72 -23.73 27.84
C ARG A 232 22.20 -23.70 26.39
N ILE A 233 21.38 -24.18 25.45
CA ILE A 233 21.71 -24.17 24.01
C ILE A 233 21.82 -22.73 23.52
N PHE A 234 20.85 -21.88 23.86
CA PHE A 234 20.88 -20.48 23.43
C PHE A 234 21.98 -19.65 24.12
N ALA A 235 22.37 -20.00 25.36
CA ALA A 235 23.40 -19.27 26.09
C ALA A 235 24.84 -19.72 25.78
N GLU A 236 25.05 -21.02 25.56
CA GLU A 236 26.40 -21.58 25.32
C GLU A 236 26.83 -21.51 23.85
N ASP A 237 25.91 -21.17 22.92
CA ASP A 237 26.14 -21.14 21.47
C ASP A 237 26.90 -22.39 20.99
N PRO A 238 26.29 -23.59 21.12
CA PRO A 238 27.00 -24.84 20.94
C PRO A 238 27.51 -24.93 19.51
N ARG A 239 28.82 -25.14 19.38
CA ARG A 239 29.45 -25.39 18.10
C ARG A 239 29.05 -26.75 17.57
N TYR A 240 28.88 -26.85 16.25
CA TYR A 240 28.71 -28.16 15.63
C TYR A 240 30.00 -28.97 15.85
N VAL A 241 29.89 -30.12 16.50
CA VAL A 241 30.97 -31.10 16.64
C VAL A 241 30.38 -32.36 16.04
N GLY A 242 30.87 -32.79 14.86
CA GLY A 242 30.25 -33.84 14.05
C GLY A 242 29.80 -35.08 14.82
N ASP A 243 28.76 -35.75 14.27
CA ASP A 243 28.07 -36.94 14.76
C ASP A 243 28.68 -37.68 15.96
N TYR A 244 28.07 -37.54 17.13
CA TYR A 244 28.46 -38.32 18.31
C TYR A 244 27.82 -39.72 18.28
N GLU A 245 28.24 -40.57 17.33
CA GLU A 245 28.07 -42.03 17.45
C GLU A 245 29.34 -42.64 18.09
N GLY A 246 29.58 -42.35 19.36
CA GLY A 246 30.54 -43.12 20.18
C GLY A 246 32.02 -43.14 19.73
N GLY A 247 32.45 -42.25 18.84
CA GLY A 247 33.85 -42.09 18.41
C GLY A 247 34.26 -40.63 18.34
N SER A 248 35.51 -40.34 18.69
CA SER A 248 36.05 -38.96 18.66
C SER A 248 36.18 -38.47 17.22
N PRO A 249 35.68 -37.26 16.85
CA PRO A 249 35.83 -36.72 15.51
C PRO A 249 37.29 -36.37 15.20
N ALA A 250 37.72 -36.59 13.95
CA ALA A 250 39.08 -36.29 13.51
C ALA A 250 39.36 -34.79 13.28
N ASP A 251 38.33 -33.95 13.12
CA ASP A 251 38.43 -32.48 13.11
C ASP A 251 37.05 -31.86 13.41
N PRO A 252 36.91 -30.94 14.38
CA PRO A 252 35.62 -30.29 14.67
C PRO A 252 35.35 -29.16 13.67
N PRO A 253 34.13 -29.02 13.13
CA PRO A 253 33.73 -27.78 12.49
C PRO A 253 33.73 -26.62 13.51
N THR A 254 34.11 -25.43 13.04
CA THR A 254 34.39 -24.24 13.88
C THR A 254 33.19 -23.31 14.09
N GLU A 255 32.03 -23.62 13.50
CA GLU A 255 30.85 -22.74 13.37
C GLU A 255 29.87 -22.89 14.55
N GLY A 256 29.44 -21.77 15.15
CA GLY A 256 28.46 -21.69 16.24
C GLY A 256 27.01 -21.92 15.81
N PHE A 257 26.09 -21.99 16.76
CA PHE A 257 24.66 -22.13 16.52
C PHE A 257 24.10 -20.90 15.77
N TYR A 258 24.46 -19.69 16.23
CA TYR A 258 24.00 -18.45 15.60
C TYR A 258 24.66 -18.21 14.24
N ASP A 259 25.97 -18.45 14.11
CA ASP A 259 26.69 -18.42 12.83
C ASP A 259 25.97 -19.25 11.77
N TRP A 260 25.68 -20.52 12.09
CA TRP A 260 24.98 -21.40 11.17
C TRP A 260 23.57 -20.88 10.88
N LEU A 261 22.80 -20.50 11.90
CA LEU A 261 21.41 -20.08 11.75
C LEU A 261 21.29 -18.89 10.78
N PHE A 262 22.18 -17.91 10.91
CA PHE A 262 22.19 -16.69 10.09
C PHE A 262 22.85 -16.89 8.72
N ALA A 263 23.68 -17.92 8.55
CA ALA A 263 24.24 -18.30 7.25
C ALA A 263 23.21 -19.01 6.34
N GLN A 264 22.05 -19.42 6.86
CA GLN A 264 21.05 -20.13 6.06
C GLN A 264 20.27 -19.15 5.18
N SER A 265 20.19 -19.47 3.89
CA SER A 265 19.38 -18.76 2.91
C SER A 265 18.65 -19.76 2.03
N LEU A 266 17.40 -19.46 1.71
CA LEU A 266 16.56 -20.25 0.84
C LEU A 266 17.09 -20.15 -0.60
N ALA A 267 17.31 -21.31 -1.23
CA ALA A 267 17.76 -21.36 -2.62
C ALA A 267 16.80 -20.60 -3.54
N ALA A 268 17.33 -19.92 -4.56
CA ALA A 268 16.53 -19.09 -5.45
C ALA A 268 15.38 -19.88 -6.10
N GLU A 269 15.65 -21.12 -6.52
CA GLU A 269 14.68 -22.01 -7.18
C GLU A 269 13.56 -22.50 -6.25
N ALA A 270 13.76 -22.38 -4.93
CA ALA A 270 12.75 -22.72 -3.94
C ALA A 270 11.79 -21.56 -3.66
N ARG A 271 12.09 -20.34 -4.12
CA ARG A 271 11.24 -19.16 -3.93
C ARG A 271 10.25 -19.04 -5.11
N PRO A 272 8.99 -18.65 -4.85
CA PRO A 272 8.10 -18.22 -5.90
C PRO A 272 8.72 -17.02 -6.60
N GLU A 273 8.79 -17.07 -7.91
CA GLU A 273 9.23 -15.93 -8.70
C GLU A 273 8.19 -14.79 -8.61
N PRO A 274 8.61 -13.52 -8.68
CA PRO A 274 7.70 -12.39 -8.82
C PRO A 274 6.74 -12.52 -10.01
N LEU A 275 5.82 -11.56 -10.08
CA LEU A 275 4.93 -11.44 -11.22
C LEU A 275 5.76 -11.14 -12.47
N SER A 276 5.75 -12.05 -13.45
CA SER A 276 6.49 -11.89 -14.69
C SER A 276 5.91 -10.73 -15.51
N VAL A 277 6.75 -10.04 -16.27
CA VAL A 277 6.33 -8.94 -17.17
C VAL A 277 5.16 -9.38 -18.07
N ASN A 278 4.17 -8.51 -18.20
CA ASN A 278 2.89 -8.71 -18.89
C ASN A 278 1.97 -9.78 -18.28
N GLN A 279 2.27 -10.29 -17.08
CA GLN A 279 1.33 -11.09 -16.30
C GLN A 279 0.56 -10.21 -15.32
N THR A 280 -0.64 -10.66 -14.96
CA THR A 280 -1.59 -9.94 -14.13
C THR A 280 -2.06 -10.83 -12.98
N ILE A 281 -2.06 -10.27 -11.79
CA ILE A 281 -2.76 -10.82 -10.63
C ILE A 281 -4.13 -10.17 -10.58
N TRP A 282 -5.18 -10.99 -10.49
CA TRP A 282 -6.55 -10.55 -10.27
C TRP A 282 -6.98 -10.92 -8.86
N VAL A 283 -7.53 -9.96 -8.12
CA VAL A 283 -8.00 -10.15 -6.75
C VAL A 283 -9.44 -9.71 -6.64
N GLU A 284 -10.27 -10.60 -6.14
CA GLU A 284 -11.62 -10.32 -5.66
C GLU A 284 -11.59 -10.06 -4.15
N LEU A 285 -12.33 -9.05 -3.70
CA LEU A 285 -12.51 -8.72 -2.29
C LEU A 285 -13.99 -8.85 -1.95
N GLY A 286 -14.35 -9.51 -0.85
CA GLY A 286 -15.76 -9.72 -0.56
C GLY A 286 -16.07 -10.85 0.39
N TRP A 287 -17.25 -11.45 0.23
CA TRP A 287 -17.64 -12.66 0.95
C TRP A 287 -17.00 -13.91 0.30
N PRO A 288 -16.94 -15.04 1.01
CA PRO A 288 -16.53 -16.31 0.41
C PRO A 288 -17.59 -16.80 -0.60
N ASP A 289 -17.20 -16.91 -1.87
CA ASP A 289 -18.11 -17.22 -2.99
C ASP A 289 -18.64 -18.65 -3.01
N THR A 290 -17.91 -19.59 -2.40
CA THR A 290 -18.40 -20.98 -2.29
C THR A 290 -18.13 -21.60 -0.92
N ASN A 291 -19.12 -22.36 -0.44
CA ASN A 291 -19.06 -23.22 0.76
C ASN A 291 -18.74 -22.55 2.10
N ASN A 292 -18.85 -21.22 2.22
CA ASN A 292 -18.41 -20.47 3.41
C ASN A 292 -16.98 -20.86 3.84
N ASN A 293 -16.08 -21.21 2.91
CA ASN A 293 -14.70 -21.49 3.26
C ASN A 293 -13.89 -20.19 3.17
N PRO A 294 -13.60 -19.51 4.30
CA PRO A 294 -12.82 -18.28 4.28
C PRO A 294 -11.34 -18.50 3.92
N ASN A 295 -10.93 -19.75 3.68
CA ASN A 295 -9.57 -20.12 3.25
C ASN A 295 -9.52 -20.56 1.78
N GLN A 296 -10.59 -20.35 1.00
CA GLN A 296 -10.53 -20.56 -0.44
C GLN A 296 -9.72 -19.42 -1.06
N GLU A 297 -8.54 -19.73 -1.60
CA GLU A 297 -7.59 -18.74 -2.12
C GLU A 297 -7.89 -18.32 -3.58
N THR A 298 -8.74 -19.06 -4.30
CA THR A 298 -9.13 -18.77 -5.69
C THR A 298 -10.61 -19.02 -5.94
N ILE A 299 -11.27 -18.19 -6.75
CA ILE A 299 -12.69 -18.36 -7.13
C ILE A 299 -12.92 -19.21 -8.39
N GLY A 300 -11.85 -19.57 -9.12
CA GLY A 300 -11.92 -20.23 -10.43
C GLY A 300 -11.64 -19.29 -11.59
N ALA A 301 -11.73 -19.79 -12.82
CA ALA A 301 -11.46 -19.00 -14.02
C ALA A 301 -12.72 -18.26 -14.51
N ASP A 302 -12.56 -17.02 -14.97
CA ASP A 302 -13.65 -16.27 -15.59
C ASP A 302 -13.95 -16.72 -17.03
N ALA A 303 -14.89 -16.05 -17.70
CA ALA A 303 -15.30 -16.37 -19.07
C ALA A 303 -14.14 -16.25 -20.09
N GLN A 304 -13.10 -15.49 -19.76
CA GLN A 304 -11.90 -15.26 -20.54
C GLN A 304 -10.76 -16.23 -20.14
N GLY A 305 -11.02 -17.13 -19.17
CA GLY A 305 -10.07 -18.11 -18.68
C GLY A 305 -9.06 -17.55 -17.67
N ARG A 306 -9.22 -16.31 -17.20
CA ARG A 306 -8.30 -15.69 -16.23
C ARG A 306 -8.62 -16.22 -14.84
N LEU A 307 -7.60 -16.65 -14.10
CA LEU A 307 -7.73 -17.09 -12.71
C LEU A 307 -7.69 -15.89 -11.76
N TRP A 308 -8.52 -15.99 -10.72
CA TRP A 308 -8.74 -14.93 -9.73
C TRP A 308 -8.42 -15.43 -8.33
N ASN A 309 -7.74 -14.59 -7.56
CA ASN A 309 -7.45 -14.79 -6.14
C ASN A 309 -8.62 -14.26 -5.31
N ASN A 310 -9.03 -15.00 -4.29
CA ASN A 310 -10.09 -14.57 -3.38
C ASN A 310 -9.49 -13.98 -2.10
N PHE A 311 -9.85 -12.75 -1.78
CA PHE A 311 -9.45 -12.05 -0.57
C PHE A 311 -10.67 -11.65 0.27
N VAL A 312 -11.19 -12.62 1.02
CA VAL A 312 -12.41 -12.47 1.83
C VAL A 312 -12.23 -11.72 3.17
N LYS A 313 -11.10 -11.03 3.33
CA LYS A 313 -10.65 -10.47 4.62
C LYS A 313 -10.65 -8.95 4.53
N TYR A 314 -11.21 -8.28 5.53
CA TYR A 314 -11.39 -6.82 5.51
C TYR A 314 -10.84 -6.11 6.76
N GLN A 315 -10.51 -6.90 7.79
CA GLN A 315 -10.02 -6.37 9.07
C GLN A 315 -8.58 -5.90 8.95
N GLN A 316 -8.16 -5.02 9.86
CA GLN A 316 -6.76 -4.64 9.99
C GLN A 316 -5.88 -5.89 10.14
N THR A 317 -4.70 -5.86 9.54
CA THR A 317 -3.71 -6.97 9.51
C THR A 317 -4.20 -8.23 8.80
N ALA A 318 -5.31 -8.16 8.06
CA ALA A 318 -5.72 -9.23 7.17
C ALA A 318 -4.69 -9.43 6.06
N PHE A 319 -4.47 -10.67 5.66
CA PHE A 319 -3.37 -11.01 4.77
C PHE A 319 -3.63 -12.28 3.95
N SER A 320 -3.14 -12.32 2.70
CA SER A 320 -3.03 -13.52 1.88
C SER A 320 -1.69 -13.53 1.15
N ALA A 321 -0.92 -14.59 1.34
CA ALA A 321 0.33 -14.82 0.63
C ALA A 321 0.09 -15.49 -0.73
N ARG A 322 1.14 -15.48 -1.56
CA ARG A 322 1.29 -16.41 -2.70
C ARG A 322 0.18 -16.30 -3.73
N LEU A 323 -0.14 -15.07 -4.12
CA LEU A 323 -1.14 -14.80 -5.14
C LEU A 323 -0.74 -15.48 -6.46
N HIS A 324 -1.74 -16.02 -7.13
CA HIS A 324 -1.60 -16.63 -8.43
C HIS A 324 -1.76 -15.57 -9.52
N ASP A 325 -0.94 -15.67 -10.57
CA ASP A 325 -1.18 -14.90 -11.79
C ASP A 325 -2.38 -15.46 -12.57
N GLN A 326 -2.74 -14.81 -13.68
CA GLN A 326 -3.90 -15.16 -14.47
C GLN A 326 -3.86 -16.57 -15.07
N THR A 327 -2.68 -17.21 -15.10
CA THR A 327 -2.47 -18.58 -15.59
C THR A 327 -2.51 -19.63 -14.47
N GLY A 328 -2.54 -19.18 -13.20
CA GLY A 328 -2.57 -20.04 -12.02
C GLY A 328 -1.19 -20.33 -11.43
N ARG A 329 -0.13 -19.73 -11.99
CA ARG A 329 1.21 -19.86 -11.42
C ARG A 329 1.28 -19.07 -10.12
N THR A 330 1.72 -19.72 -9.06
CA THR A 330 2.02 -19.06 -7.78
C THR A 330 3.16 -18.08 -7.94
N THR A 331 2.98 -16.86 -7.43
CA THR A 331 3.99 -15.80 -7.42
C THR A 331 4.46 -15.51 -6.00
N SER A 332 5.54 -14.72 -5.84
CA SER A 332 5.91 -14.17 -4.53
C SER A 332 4.94 -13.10 -4.03
N ALA A 333 4.05 -12.61 -4.90
CA ALA A 333 3.19 -11.51 -4.58
C ALA A 333 2.16 -11.88 -3.50
N SER A 334 1.77 -10.89 -2.74
CA SER A 334 0.83 -11.03 -1.63
C SER A 334 0.02 -9.76 -1.45
N ILE A 335 -1.11 -9.88 -0.77
CA ILE A 335 -1.99 -8.74 -0.47
C ILE A 335 -2.32 -8.70 1.02
N GLY A 336 -2.22 -7.52 1.61
CA GLY A 336 -2.53 -7.26 3.01
C GLY A 336 -3.35 -5.99 3.21
N ILE A 337 -4.06 -5.94 4.33
CA ILE A 337 -4.78 -4.75 4.81
C ILE A 337 -4.02 -4.15 5.98
N GLU A 338 -3.48 -2.95 5.79
CA GLU A 338 -2.77 -2.21 6.84
C GLU A 338 -3.72 -1.38 7.69
N GLU A 339 -4.68 -0.70 7.04
CA GLU A 339 -5.79 0.01 7.67
C GLU A 339 -7.09 -0.68 7.31
N GLY A 340 -7.80 -1.17 8.33
CA GLY A 340 -8.97 -2.02 8.16
C GLY A 340 -10.12 -1.32 7.46
N PHE A 341 -10.83 -2.06 6.62
CA PHE A 341 -12.10 -1.61 6.07
C PHE A 341 -13.20 -1.67 7.14
N SER A 342 -14.24 -0.84 6.99
CA SER A 342 -15.38 -0.78 7.91
C SER A 342 -16.25 -2.05 7.86
N GLY A 343 -16.22 -2.78 6.75
CA GLY A 343 -16.92 -4.05 6.60
C GLY A 343 -16.91 -4.57 5.17
N ILE A 344 -17.65 -5.66 4.97
CA ILE A 344 -17.99 -6.21 3.65
C ILE A 344 -19.45 -5.83 3.36
N PHE A 345 -19.74 -5.51 2.10
CA PHE A 345 -21.10 -5.34 1.59
C PHE A 345 -21.37 -6.36 0.49
N ALA A 346 -22.64 -6.62 0.22
CA ALA A 346 -23.09 -7.41 -0.93
C ALA A 346 -24.25 -6.67 -1.59
N ARG A 347 -24.42 -6.87 -2.91
CA ARG A 347 -25.47 -6.36 -3.82
C ARG A 347 -24.95 -5.34 -4.84
N THR A 348 -24.48 -5.85 -5.97
CA THR A 348 -24.57 -5.14 -7.25
C THR A 348 -25.63 -5.79 -8.14
N GLU A 349 -26.21 -5.00 -9.04
CA GLU A 349 -27.01 -5.54 -10.13
C GLU A 349 -26.12 -6.14 -11.22
N THR A 350 -26.70 -7.01 -12.05
CA THR A 350 -26.08 -7.76 -13.15
C THR A 350 -24.93 -7.01 -13.83
N VAL A 351 -23.72 -7.58 -13.73
CA VAL A 351 -22.52 -7.08 -14.39
C VAL A 351 -22.65 -7.24 -15.90
N GLY A 352 -22.33 -6.20 -16.65
CA GLY A 352 -21.94 -6.31 -18.05
C GLY A 352 -20.42 -6.16 -18.15
N GLY A 353 -19.73 -7.02 -18.91
CA GLY A 353 -18.29 -6.92 -19.15
C GLY A 353 -17.48 -8.16 -18.78
N ASP A 354 -16.15 -8.03 -18.79
CA ASP A 354 -15.18 -9.13 -18.62
C ASP A 354 -15.00 -9.60 -17.16
N LEU A 355 -15.65 -9.00 -16.16
CA LEU A 355 -15.47 -9.36 -14.74
C LEU A 355 -16.23 -10.64 -14.35
N PRO A 356 -15.68 -11.51 -13.47
CA PRO A 356 -16.47 -12.53 -12.81
C PRO A 356 -17.65 -11.90 -12.08
N GLN A 357 -18.81 -12.56 -12.13
CA GLN A 357 -20.01 -12.07 -11.46
C GLN A 357 -19.82 -11.89 -9.95
N THR A 358 -19.02 -12.76 -9.33
CA THR A 358 -18.68 -12.72 -7.90
C THR A 358 -17.87 -11.46 -7.58
N ALA A 359 -16.80 -11.19 -8.35
CA ALA A 359 -15.89 -10.07 -8.16
C ALA A 359 -16.53 -8.67 -8.28
N ALA A 360 -17.74 -8.58 -8.81
CA ALA A 360 -18.52 -7.35 -8.81
C ALA A 360 -19.68 -7.38 -7.81
N PHE A 361 -20.10 -8.55 -7.32
CA PHE A 361 -21.30 -8.72 -6.49
C PHE A 361 -21.15 -8.15 -5.08
N ASP A 362 -19.97 -8.32 -4.51
CA ASP A 362 -19.60 -7.87 -3.19
C ASP A 362 -18.24 -7.20 -3.18
N GLY A 363 -17.87 -6.69 -2.00
CA GLY A 363 -16.73 -5.81 -1.85
C GLY A 363 -16.51 -5.42 -0.40
N VAL A 364 -15.39 -4.75 -0.15
CA VAL A 364 -15.10 -4.07 1.11
C VAL A 364 -15.49 -2.60 1.01
N PHE A 365 -15.82 -1.99 2.15
CA PHE A 365 -16.14 -0.56 2.18
C PHE A 365 -15.52 0.14 3.39
N VAL A 366 -15.25 1.43 3.22
CA VAL A 366 -14.96 2.38 4.31
C VAL A 366 -15.98 3.50 4.31
N GLY A 367 -16.18 4.13 5.46
CA GLY A 367 -17.05 5.30 5.57
C GLY A 367 -17.77 5.42 6.90
N ASP A 368 -18.56 6.47 7.04
CA ASP A 368 -19.27 6.79 8.28
C ASP A 368 -20.75 7.11 8.04
N ARG A 369 -21.62 6.43 8.79
CA ARG A 369 -23.08 6.59 8.66
C ARG A 369 -23.56 8.01 9.00
N SER A 370 -22.82 8.74 9.82
CA SER A 370 -23.17 10.08 10.30
C SER A 370 -23.12 11.14 9.20
N GLY A 371 -22.25 11.00 8.18
CA GLY A 371 -22.15 11.98 7.11
C GLY A 371 -20.86 11.88 6.30
N HIS A 372 -20.81 12.66 5.21
CA HIS A 372 -19.65 12.74 4.32
C HIS A 372 -18.41 13.24 5.04
N ASP A 373 -18.54 14.32 5.82
CA ASP A 373 -17.43 14.92 6.56
C ASP A 373 -16.74 13.92 7.50
N ALA A 374 -17.50 13.09 8.19
CA ALA A 374 -16.95 12.05 9.07
C ALA A 374 -16.35 10.87 8.29
N ALA A 375 -16.79 10.65 7.05
CA ALA A 375 -16.28 9.60 6.18
C ALA A 375 -14.93 9.99 5.53
N LEU A 376 -14.59 11.28 5.44
CA LEU A 376 -13.32 11.75 4.86
C LEU A 376 -12.08 11.26 5.62
N ASP A 377 -12.23 11.03 6.92
CA ASP A 377 -11.17 10.50 7.78
C ASP A 377 -11.19 8.95 7.84
N GLN A 378 -12.08 8.29 7.08
CA GLN A 378 -12.20 6.82 7.06
C GLN A 378 -11.59 6.26 5.78
N ASN A 379 -10.39 5.69 5.90
CA ASN A 379 -9.68 5.07 4.79
C ASN A 379 -9.45 3.58 5.03
N GLY A 380 -9.42 2.82 3.95
CA GLY A 380 -8.86 1.48 3.91
C GLY A 380 -7.51 1.53 3.21
N ARG A 381 -6.53 0.76 3.68
CA ARG A 381 -5.19 0.73 3.08
C ARG A 381 -4.78 -0.69 2.73
N VAL A 382 -4.55 -0.92 1.45
CA VAL A 382 -4.15 -2.19 0.85
C VAL A 382 -2.68 -2.14 0.49
N ILE A 383 -1.92 -3.15 0.88
CA ILE A 383 -0.51 -3.33 0.50
C ILE A 383 -0.43 -4.55 -0.42
N ILE A 384 0.17 -4.36 -1.59
CA ILE A 384 0.63 -5.44 -2.45
C ILE A 384 2.15 -5.53 -2.24
N ALA A 385 2.67 -6.69 -1.85
CA ALA A 385 4.10 -6.88 -1.66
C ALA A 385 4.60 -8.09 -2.44
N GLY A 386 5.90 -8.38 -2.34
CA GLY A 386 6.53 -9.49 -3.05
C GLY A 386 6.61 -9.24 -4.56
N LEU A 387 6.57 -7.97 -4.96
CA LEU A 387 6.81 -7.50 -6.31
C LEU A 387 8.32 -7.35 -6.54
N THR A 388 8.72 -7.20 -7.80
CA THR A 388 10.10 -6.85 -8.15
C THR A 388 10.36 -5.41 -7.68
N PRO A 389 11.35 -5.16 -6.80
CA PRO A 389 11.68 -3.80 -6.35
C PRO A 389 12.00 -2.87 -7.53
N ASP A 390 11.60 -1.61 -7.41
CA ASP A 390 11.81 -0.55 -8.41
C ASP A 390 11.26 -0.85 -9.82
N ALA A 391 10.44 -1.90 -9.97
CA ALA A 391 9.85 -2.27 -11.25
C ALA A 391 8.48 -1.58 -11.46
N PRO A 392 8.10 -1.30 -12.71
CA PRO A 392 6.83 -0.68 -13.02
C PRO A 392 5.66 -1.68 -13.06
N TYR A 393 4.51 -1.22 -12.59
CA TYR A 393 3.26 -1.95 -12.53
C TYR A 393 2.08 -1.08 -12.98
N ARG A 394 1.10 -1.72 -13.61
CA ARG A 394 -0.24 -1.15 -13.79
C ARG A 394 -1.13 -1.69 -12.69
N VAL A 395 -1.72 -0.81 -11.89
CA VAL A 395 -2.66 -1.17 -10.84
C VAL A 395 -4.03 -0.60 -11.18
N ALA A 396 -5.07 -1.43 -11.16
CA ALA A 396 -6.43 -0.96 -11.41
C ALA A 396 -7.39 -1.46 -10.34
N MET A 397 -8.20 -0.54 -9.81
CA MET A 397 -9.24 -0.83 -8.82
C MET A 397 -10.63 -0.72 -9.45
N PHE A 398 -11.46 -1.73 -9.19
CA PHE A 398 -12.88 -1.71 -9.53
C PHE A 398 -13.72 -1.49 -8.27
N ALA A 399 -14.70 -0.60 -8.37
CA ALA A 399 -15.66 -0.32 -7.33
C ALA A 399 -17.07 -0.27 -7.91
N SER A 400 -17.99 -1.01 -7.31
CA SER A 400 -19.40 -1.05 -7.71
C SER A 400 -20.30 -1.36 -6.51
N ALA A 401 -21.39 -0.62 -6.40
CA ALA A 401 -22.46 -0.83 -5.44
C ALA A 401 -23.80 -0.43 -6.07
N SER A 402 -24.87 -1.15 -5.71
CA SER A 402 -26.21 -0.84 -6.21
C SER A 402 -26.68 0.54 -5.77
N GLY A 403 -27.16 1.32 -6.74
CA GLY A 403 -27.73 2.65 -6.57
C GLY A 403 -26.74 3.69 -6.03
N ASP A 404 -27.25 4.89 -5.78
CA ASP A 404 -26.49 5.95 -5.12
C ASP A 404 -26.48 5.82 -3.58
N ASP A 405 -25.78 6.72 -2.88
CA ASP A 405 -25.94 6.90 -1.43
C ASP A 405 -27.09 7.88 -1.11
N TYR A 406 -28.33 7.50 -1.43
CA TYR A 406 -29.55 8.31 -1.17
C TYR A 406 -29.50 9.71 -1.79
N GLY A 407 -29.17 9.80 -3.09
CA GLY A 407 -29.04 11.05 -3.84
C GLY A 407 -27.70 11.77 -3.67
N ARG A 408 -26.72 11.16 -2.98
CA ARG A 408 -25.40 11.78 -2.70
C ARG A 408 -24.27 11.33 -3.63
N GLY A 409 -24.56 10.44 -4.57
CA GLY A 409 -23.55 9.76 -5.40
C GLY A 409 -22.74 8.71 -4.63
N ARG A 410 -21.78 8.07 -5.30
CA ARG A 410 -20.84 7.08 -4.73
C ARG A 410 -19.43 7.23 -5.32
N LEU A 411 -18.85 8.42 -5.14
CA LEU A 411 -17.51 8.67 -5.64
C LEU A 411 -16.47 8.07 -4.69
N THR A 412 -15.86 6.97 -5.12
CA THR A 412 -14.78 6.28 -4.42
C THR A 412 -13.45 6.80 -4.96
N ARG A 413 -12.54 7.17 -4.05
CA ARG A 413 -11.19 7.62 -4.36
C ARG A 413 -10.19 6.51 -4.07
N ALA A 414 -9.30 6.25 -5.02
CA ALA A 414 -8.08 5.48 -4.84
C ALA A 414 -6.85 6.40 -4.92
N THR A 415 -5.81 6.07 -4.17
CA THR A 415 -4.54 6.80 -4.17
C THR A 415 -3.34 5.86 -4.10
N ILE A 416 -2.38 6.01 -5.01
CA ILE A 416 -1.10 5.27 -5.05
C ILE A 416 0.03 6.25 -5.33
N ASP A 417 1.06 6.29 -4.49
CA ASP A 417 2.19 7.23 -4.60
C ASP A 417 1.75 8.68 -4.82
N GLY A 418 0.66 9.03 -4.15
CA GLY A 418 -0.02 10.30 -4.30
C GLY A 418 -0.93 10.42 -5.53
N LEU A 419 -0.69 9.72 -6.64
CA LEU A 419 -1.60 9.76 -7.78
C LEU A 419 -3.03 9.42 -7.32
N VAL A 420 -4.00 10.20 -7.79
CA VAL A 420 -5.42 10.05 -7.42
C VAL A 420 -6.25 9.65 -8.62
N ARG A 421 -7.16 8.69 -8.38
CA ARG A 421 -8.19 8.27 -9.32
C ARG A 421 -9.51 8.12 -8.58
N ASP A 422 -10.52 8.82 -9.07
CA ASP A 422 -11.88 8.69 -8.59
C ASP A 422 -12.65 7.77 -9.54
N VAL A 423 -13.50 6.92 -8.99
CA VAL A 423 -14.43 6.07 -9.76
C VAL A 423 -15.83 6.21 -9.16
N ASN A 424 -16.82 6.41 -10.02
CA ASN A 424 -18.20 6.42 -9.58
C ASN A 424 -18.69 4.98 -9.38
N ALA A 425 -18.82 4.55 -8.13
CA ALA A 425 -19.22 3.18 -7.81
C ALA A 425 -20.73 2.94 -7.95
N ALA A 426 -21.56 3.96 -8.17
CA ALA A 426 -23.02 3.78 -8.29
C ALA A 426 -23.37 3.04 -9.59
N ASP A 427 -23.86 1.80 -9.44
CA ASP A 427 -24.23 0.90 -10.54
C ASP A 427 -23.13 0.75 -11.61
N ASN A 428 -21.86 0.86 -11.20
CA ASN A 428 -20.72 0.74 -12.11
C ASN A 428 -20.60 -0.68 -12.65
N GLN A 429 -20.41 -0.81 -13.97
CA GLN A 429 -20.30 -2.10 -14.65
C GLN A 429 -18.92 -2.32 -15.27
N ASN A 430 -18.16 -1.26 -15.57
CA ASN A 430 -16.98 -1.36 -16.42
C ASN A 430 -15.90 -0.31 -16.18
N GLU A 431 -16.15 0.70 -15.34
CA GLU A 431 -15.18 1.75 -15.06
C GLU A 431 -14.20 1.28 -13.98
N TRP A 432 -12.90 1.48 -14.23
CA TRP A 432 -11.83 1.17 -13.28
C TRP A 432 -11.06 2.44 -12.97
N ALA A 433 -10.68 2.62 -11.71
CA ALA A 433 -9.64 3.56 -11.32
C ALA A 433 -8.28 2.94 -11.70
N VAL A 434 -7.69 3.42 -12.80
CA VAL A 434 -6.45 2.88 -13.36
C VAL A 434 -5.26 3.79 -13.06
N PHE A 435 -4.22 3.17 -12.53
CA PHE A 435 -2.87 3.70 -12.41
C PHE A 435 -1.98 2.89 -13.35
N GLU A 436 -1.60 3.45 -14.49
CA GLU A 436 -0.49 2.93 -15.29
C GLU A 436 0.82 3.18 -14.53
N LYS A 437 1.89 2.48 -14.92
CA LYS A 437 3.28 2.68 -14.47
C LYS A 437 3.54 3.26 -13.06
N VAL A 438 2.96 2.68 -12.01
CA VAL A 438 3.34 2.89 -10.61
C VAL A 438 4.50 1.95 -10.25
N TYR A 439 5.38 2.35 -9.34
CA TYR A 439 6.59 1.59 -9.05
C TYR A 439 6.46 0.90 -7.70
N ALA A 440 6.89 -0.36 -7.64
CA ALA A 440 7.13 -0.97 -6.34
C ALA A 440 8.31 -0.27 -5.67
N ASP A 441 8.23 -0.03 -4.36
CA ASP A 441 9.33 0.54 -3.59
C ASP A 441 10.56 -0.40 -3.56
N ASP A 442 11.64 0.07 -2.92
CA ASP A 442 12.90 -0.69 -2.73
C ASP A 442 12.74 -1.98 -1.91
N THR A 443 11.56 -2.17 -1.29
CA THR A 443 11.15 -3.39 -0.59
C THR A 443 10.20 -4.27 -1.42
N GLY A 444 9.87 -3.86 -2.64
CA GLY A 444 8.96 -4.58 -3.54
C GLY A 444 7.48 -4.45 -3.16
N ARG A 445 7.06 -3.27 -2.67
CA ARG A 445 5.68 -2.99 -2.24
C ARG A 445 5.03 -1.85 -3.02
N ILE A 446 3.71 -1.96 -3.20
CA ILE A 446 2.82 -0.88 -3.65
C ILE A 446 1.72 -0.72 -2.60
N ALA A 447 1.52 0.50 -2.13
CA ALA A 447 0.47 0.84 -1.19
C ALA A 447 -0.66 1.62 -1.89
N MET A 448 -1.89 1.19 -1.68
CA MET A 448 -3.08 1.86 -2.17
C MET A 448 -4.01 2.24 -1.02
N THR A 449 -4.39 3.51 -0.97
CA THR A 449 -5.40 4.02 -0.03
C THR A 449 -6.73 4.16 -0.77
N VAL A 450 -7.82 3.74 -0.12
CA VAL A 450 -9.19 3.82 -0.64
C VAL A 450 -10.07 4.56 0.36
N GLY A 451 -10.77 5.60 -0.10
CA GLY A 451 -11.59 6.48 0.72
C GLY A 451 -12.69 7.18 -0.07
N VAL A 452 -13.52 7.98 0.60
CA VAL A 452 -14.53 8.81 -0.10
C VAL A 452 -13.86 10.02 -0.74
N ALA A 453 -14.29 10.42 -1.94
CA ALA A 453 -13.77 11.62 -2.58
C ALA A 453 -14.26 12.90 -1.86
N PRO A 454 -13.39 13.87 -1.49
CA PRO A 454 -13.72 15.09 -0.74
C PRO A 454 -14.75 16.02 -1.35
N ASP A 455 -14.93 15.95 -2.66
CA ASP A 455 -15.86 16.78 -3.44
C ASP A 455 -17.21 16.10 -3.67
N GLY A 456 -17.40 14.89 -3.15
CA GLY A 456 -18.66 14.15 -3.21
C GLY A 456 -19.59 14.45 -2.04
N GLY A 457 -20.79 13.88 -2.07
CA GLY A 457 -21.67 13.83 -0.90
C GLY A 457 -21.67 12.47 -0.19
N THR A 458 -20.95 11.49 -0.74
CA THR A 458 -21.10 10.08 -0.39
C THR A 458 -20.52 9.77 0.98
N ARG A 459 -21.17 8.88 1.72
CA ARG A 459 -20.71 8.45 3.04
C ARG A 459 -19.83 7.21 3.00
N TYR A 460 -19.76 6.52 1.87
CA TYR A 460 -19.09 5.24 1.76
C TYR A 460 -18.33 5.10 0.45
N ALA A 461 -17.10 4.62 0.54
CA ALA A 461 -16.27 4.23 -0.58
C ALA A 461 -16.21 2.70 -0.67
N GLN A 462 -16.16 2.16 -1.88
CA GLN A 462 -16.23 0.73 -2.13
C GLN A 462 -15.00 0.23 -2.89
N MET A 463 -14.65 -1.03 -2.69
CA MET A 463 -13.67 -1.74 -3.48
C MET A 463 -14.08 -3.20 -3.61
N ASN A 464 -14.25 -3.66 -4.84
CA ASN A 464 -14.73 -5.01 -5.15
C ASN A 464 -13.60 -5.87 -5.72
N ALA A 465 -12.80 -5.28 -6.61
CA ALA A 465 -11.71 -5.99 -7.26
C ALA A 465 -10.47 -5.12 -7.48
N LEU A 466 -9.34 -5.79 -7.62
CA LEU A 466 -8.03 -5.21 -7.89
C LEU A 466 -7.32 -6.04 -8.97
N SER A 467 -6.61 -5.36 -9.85
CA SER A 467 -5.65 -6.01 -10.75
C SER A 467 -4.28 -5.35 -10.64
N VAL A 468 -3.24 -6.17 -10.71
CA VAL A 468 -1.83 -5.74 -10.70
C VAL A 468 -1.13 -6.41 -11.85
N THR A 469 -0.61 -5.64 -12.80
CA THR A 469 0.07 -6.15 -13.98
C THR A 469 1.52 -5.67 -13.97
N ALA A 470 2.49 -6.58 -14.08
CA ALA A 470 3.88 -6.19 -14.25
C ALA A 470 4.11 -5.63 -15.66
N LEU A 471 4.75 -4.47 -15.76
CA LEU A 471 5.01 -3.80 -17.03
C LEU A 471 6.50 -3.95 -17.42
N PRO A 472 6.85 -3.80 -18.72
CA PRO A 472 8.24 -3.67 -19.13
C PRO A 472 8.91 -2.42 -18.50
N GLU A 473 10.21 -2.48 -18.20
CA GLU A 473 10.94 -1.32 -17.63
C GLU A 473 10.84 -0.07 -18.52
N ASP A 474 10.94 -0.26 -19.84
CA ASP A 474 10.90 0.80 -20.86
C ASP A 474 9.47 1.30 -21.20
N GLU A 475 8.45 0.86 -20.47
CA GLU A 475 7.08 1.34 -20.70
C GLU A 475 7.00 2.87 -20.44
N PRO A 476 6.20 3.68 -21.14
CA PRO A 476 6.16 5.11 -20.90
C PRO A 476 5.65 5.43 -19.48
N LEU A 477 6.25 6.40 -18.78
CA LEU A 477 5.67 6.90 -17.52
C LEU A 477 4.20 7.25 -17.71
N GLU A 478 3.42 7.08 -16.64
CA GLU A 478 2.08 7.66 -16.58
C GLU A 478 2.14 9.09 -17.10
N PRO A 479 1.23 9.46 -18.01
CA PRO A 479 1.10 10.84 -18.43
C PRO A 479 1.03 11.73 -17.19
N ARG A 480 2.02 12.60 -17.04
CA ARG A 480 2.10 13.62 -16.01
C ARG A 480 2.60 14.90 -16.66
N LEU A 481 2.17 16.04 -16.14
CA LEU A 481 2.76 17.30 -16.56
C LEU A 481 4.20 17.37 -16.06
N GLU A 482 5.17 17.18 -16.95
CA GLU A 482 6.60 17.22 -16.61
C GLU A 482 7.00 18.64 -16.17
N GLU A 483 8.00 18.71 -15.30
CA GLU A 483 8.58 19.97 -14.83
C GLU A 483 9.00 20.87 -16.00
N GLY A 484 8.65 22.15 -15.91
CA GLY A 484 8.88 23.13 -16.97
C GLY A 484 7.95 23.03 -18.19
N ARG A 485 7.01 22.07 -18.21
CA ARG A 485 5.94 21.99 -19.22
C ARG A 485 4.66 22.64 -18.70
N SER A 486 3.79 23.05 -19.62
CA SER A 486 2.55 23.74 -19.28
C SER A 486 1.32 23.07 -19.89
N LEU A 487 0.27 22.89 -19.08
CA LEU A 487 -1.08 22.60 -19.55
C LEU A 487 -1.75 23.95 -19.90
N MET A 488 -2.03 24.18 -21.18
CA MET A 488 -2.70 25.39 -21.67
C MET A 488 -4.17 25.11 -21.96
N VAL A 489 -5.07 25.87 -21.35
CA VAL A 489 -6.52 25.68 -21.45
C VAL A 489 -7.20 26.96 -21.91
N ASP A 490 -8.05 26.81 -22.94
CA ASP A 490 -8.95 27.82 -23.49
C ASP A 490 -10.40 27.56 -23.04
N PHE A 491 -11.02 28.55 -22.40
CA PHE A 491 -12.39 28.50 -21.89
C PHE A 491 -13.32 29.40 -22.70
N GLY A 492 -14.22 28.78 -23.47
CA GLY A 492 -15.01 29.58 -24.38
C GLY A 492 -16.19 28.91 -25.09
N ALA A 493 -16.56 29.54 -26.20
CA ALA A 493 -17.59 29.10 -27.11
C ALA A 493 -17.11 27.88 -27.91
N PRO A 494 -18.00 26.92 -28.21
CA PRO A 494 -17.66 25.79 -29.08
C PRO A 494 -17.32 26.19 -30.53
N THR A 495 -17.49 27.46 -30.89
CA THR A 495 -17.21 28.00 -32.23
C THR A 495 -15.93 28.84 -32.30
N LEU A 496 -15.26 29.06 -31.17
CA LEU A 496 -14.10 29.95 -31.06
C LEU A 496 -12.89 29.25 -30.42
N THR A 497 -12.85 27.93 -30.44
CA THR A 497 -11.75 27.12 -29.89
C THR A 497 -10.40 27.44 -30.52
N CYS A 498 -9.35 27.47 -29.70
CA CYS A 498 -7.97 27.43 -30.17
C CYS A 498 -7.69 26.23 -31.10
N PRO A 499 -6.82 26.40 -32.11
CA PRO A 499 -6.30 25.27 -32.85
C PRO A 499 -5.53 24.33 -31.92
N ALA A 500 -5.48 23.05 -32.26
CA ALA A 500 -4.76 22.06 -31.45
C ALA A 500 -3.29 22.44 -31.21
N GLN A 501 -2.66 23.12 -32.17
CA GLN A 501 -1.34 23.73 -32.06
C GLN A 501 -1.39 25.17 -32.60
N ASP A 502 -0.86 26.14 -31.84
CA ASP A 502 -0.85 27.55 -32.22
C ASP A 502 0.32 27.93 -33.14
N GLY A 503 0.36 29.20 -33.56
CA GLY A 503 1.42 29.73 -34.44
C GLY A 503 2.83 29.73 -33.82
N HIS A 504 2.94 29.45 -32.51
CA HIS A 504 4.19 29.31 -31.78
C HIS A 504 4.56 27.85 -31.50
N GLY A 505 3.78 26.90 -32.02
CA GLY A 505 4.01 25.47 -31.83
C GLY A 505 3.49 24.93 -30.50
N ARG A 506 2.75 25.72 -29.71
CA ARG A 506 2.20 25.29 -28.42
C ARG A 506 0.87 24.59 -28.60
N PHE A 507 0.66 23.49 -27.89
CA PHE A 507 -0.61 22.78 -27.91
C PHE A 507 -1.62 23.34 -26.90
N TRP A 508 -2.91 23.32 -27.27
CA TRP A 508 -4.00 23.90 -26.49
C TRP A 508 -5.13 22.90 -26.24
N ASN A 509 -5.67 22.94 -25.02
CA ASN A 509 -6.84 22.19 -24.60
C ASN A 509 -8.06 23.13 -24.62
N ASN A 510 -9.19 22.66 -25.13
CA ASN A 510 -10.39 23.49 -25.26
C ASN A 510 -11.50 22.99 -24.34
N VAL A 511 -11.93 23.82 -23.39
CA VAL A 511 -13.07 23.55 -22.50
C VAL A 511 -14.21 24.47 -22.91
N THR A 512 -15.28 23.90 -23.47
CA THR A 512 -16.33 24.70 -24.12
C THR A 512 -17.67 24.55 -23.41
N LEU A 513 -18.35 25.68 -23.15
CA LEU A 513 -19.70 25.68 -22.56
C LEU A 513 -20.76 25.63 -23.66
N ARG A 514 -21.67 24.65 -23.59
CA ARG A 514 -22.89 24.62 -24.44
C ARG A 514 -24.08 25.13 -23.65
N GLN A 515 -24.75 26.18 -24.13
CA GLN A 515 -25.87 26.83 -23.45
C GLN A 515 -27.11 25.94 -23.22
N SER A 516 -27.14 24.71 -23.74
CA SER A 516 -28.32 23.82 -23.76
C SER A 516 -28.13 22.45 -23.09
N THR A 517 -27.01 22.17 -22.44
CA THR A 517 -26.75 20.87 -21.78
C THR A 517 -26.76 20.99 -20.26
N ALA A 518 -27.31 19.99 -19.58
CA ALA A 518 -27.34 19.91 -18.11
C ALA A 518 -26.00 19.48 -17.48
N ALA A 519 -25.03 19.05 -18.29
CA ALA A 519 -23.69 18.66 -17.84
C ALA A 519 -22.71 19.84 -17.97
N ASN A 520 -21.93 20.08 -16.92
CA ASN A 520 -20.81 21.00 -16.95
C ASN A 520 -19.69 20.43 -17.86
N PRO A 521 -18.94 21.28 -18.58
CA PRO A 521 -17.85 20.80 -19.41
C PRO A 521 -16.66 20.32 -18.57
N SER A 522 -15.88 19.41 -19.15
CA SER A 522 -14.69 18.82 -18.56
C SER A 522 -13.55 18.74 -19.58
N LEU A 523 -12.34 18.56 -19.08
CA LEU A 523 -11.17 18.11 -19.82
C LEU A 523 -10.78 16.75 -19.29
N GLU A 524 -10.63 15.77 -20.17
CA GLU A 524 -10.08 14.46 -19.83
C GLU A 524 -8.70 14.33 -20.44
N ASN A 525 -7.72 13.96 -19.62
CA ASN A 525 -6.32 13.74 -20.00
C ASN A 525 -5.76 14.84 -20.92
N GLY A 526 -5.71 16.07 -20.40
CA GLY A 526 -5.19 17.21 -21.13
C GLY A 526 -3.77 16.99 -21.64
N VAL A 527 -3.40 17.68 -22.72
CA VAL A 527 -2.05 17.63 -23.27
C VAL A 527 -1.23 18.85 -22.87
N ASP A 528 0.07 18.66 -22.68
CA ASP A 528 1.00 19.75 -22.42
C ASP A 528 1.24 20.60 -23.68
N ASP A 529 2.04 21.65 -23.58
CA ASP A 529 2.35 22.57 -24.67
C ASP A 529 3.17 21.94 -25.83
N GLN A 530 3.56 20.66 -25.77
CA GLN A 530 4.20 19.86 -26.83
C GLN A 530 3.24 18.77 -27.38
N GLY A 531 2.05 18.65 -26.81
CA GLY A 531 1.05 17.65 -27.23
C GLY A 531 1.20 16.30 -26.53
N ALA A 532 2.04 16.19 -25.49
CA ALA A 532 2.14 14.99 -24.66
C ALA A 532 0.97 14.93 -23.66
N ALA A 533 0.37 13.75 -23.49
CA ALA A 533 -0.66 13.57 -22.47
C ALA A 533 -0.11 13.87 -21.07
N THR A 534 -0.92 14.47 -20.20
CA THR A 534 -0.49 14.90 -18.86
C THR A 534 -1.18 14.15 -17.73
N GLY A 535 -2.18 13.31 -18.01
CA GLY A 535 -3.01 12.66 -17.00
C GLY A 535 -3.89 13.63 -16.21
N ILE A 536 -3.75 14.94 -16.42
CA ILE A 536 -4.51 15.98 -15.75
C ILE A 536 -5.90 16.07 -16.36
N ASN A 537 -6.90 15.98 -15.50
CA ASN A 537 -8.29 16.22 -15.86
C ASN A 537 -8.74 17.55 -15.28
N MET A 538 -9.80 18.11 -15.85
CA MET A 538 -10.44 19.31 -15.35
C MET A 538 -11.94 19.09 -15.29
N VAL A 539 -12.55 19.46 -14.16
CA VAL A 539 -14.00 19.49 -13.99
C VAL A 539 -14.42 20.88 -13.51
N ILE A 540 -15.71 21.19 -13.65
CA ILE A 540 -16.30 22.44 -13.19
C ILE A 540 -17.35 22.10 -12.13
N PRO A 541 -17.00 22.07 -10.84
CA PRO A 541 -17.93 21.70 -9.78
C PRO A 541 -19.04 22.75 -9.59
N VAL A 542 -18.70 24.04 -9.77
CA VAL A 542 -19.66 25.15 -9.78
C VAL A 542 -19.69 25.78 -11.17
N GLY A 543 -20.79 25.57 -11.88
CA GLY A 543 -20.94 25.98 -13.28
C GLY A 543 -20.91 27.50 -13.49
N PHE A 544 -20.28 27.92 -14.59
CA PHE A 544 -20.40 29.28 -15.12
C PHE A 544 -21.75 29.45 -15.85
N GLN A 545 -22.30 30.66 -15.86
CA GLN A 545 -23.62 30.94 -16.44
C GLN A 545 -23.62 31.01 -17.97
N GLY A 546 -22.46 31.23 -18.57
CA GLY A 546 -22.30 31.19 -20.00
C GLY A 546 -20.90 31.55 -20.43
N TYR A 547 -20.76 31.79 -21.74
CA TYR A 547 -19.56 32.35 -22.34
C TYR A 547 -19.91 33.64 -23.08
N ASN A 548 -18.90 34.43 -23.43
CA ASN A 548 -19.02 35.59 -24.32
C ASN A 548 -17.81 35.65 -25.24
N GLY A 549 -17.96 36.21 -26.45
CA GLY A 549 -16.90 36.27 -27.46
C GLY A 549 -16.47 37.69 -27.85
N LEU A 550 -16.54 38.64 -26.91
CA LEU A 550 -16.04 40.01 -27.14
C LEU A 550 -14.98 40.37 -26.09
N GLY A 551 -13.89 39.62 -26.08
CA GLY A 551 -12.58 40.06 -25.58
C GLY A 551 -11.83 40.89 -26.63
N VAL A 552 -10.85 41.67 -26.17
CA VAL A 552 -9.96 42.43 -27.06
C VAL A 552 -8.84 41.50 -27.52
N VAL A 553 -8.62 41.45 -28.84
CA VAL A 553 -7.68 40.52 -29.48
C VAL A 553 -6.41 41.28 -29.89
N ASP A 554 -5.27 40.90 -29.31
CA ASP A 554 -3.95 41.43 -29.66
C ASP A 554 -2.96 40.34 -30.14
N ASP A 555 -3.30 39.06 -29.99
CA ASP A 555 -2.54 37.87 -30.45
C ASP A 555 -1.06 37.83 -29.99
N SER A 556 -0.68 38.71 -29.05
CA SER A 556 0.69 38.90 -28.59
C SER A 556 1.07 37.95 -27.45
N LEU A 557 0.11 37.65 -26.57
CA LEU A 557 0.29 36.80 -25.39
C LEU A 557 -0.17 35.35 -25.66
N PHE A 558 -1.41 35.22 -26.13
CA PHE A 558 -2.09 33.98 -26.48
C PHE A 558 -2.72 34.07 -27.87
N PRO A 559 -3.08 32.94 -28.51
CA PRO A 559 -3.78 32.95 -29.78
C PRO A 559 -5.04 33.82 -29.74
N ALA A 560 -5.34 34.46 -30.87
CA ALA A 560 -6.49 35.34 -31.02
C ALA A 560 -7.81 34.72 -30.52
N GLN A 561 -7.97 33.41 -30.67
CA GLN A 561 -9.10 32.62 -30.17
C GLN A 561 -9.16 32.65 -28.64
N ALA A 562 -8.12 32.19 -27.96
CA ALA A 562 -8.00 32.16 -26.49
C ALA A 562 -8.15 33.53 -25.80
N GLN A 563 -7.86 34.63 -26.50
CA GLN A 563 -8.07 35.97 -25.95
C GLN A 563 -9.50 36.50 -26.15
N ARG A 564 -10.24 35.93 -27.10
CA ARG A 564 -11.48 36.51 -27.62
C ARG A 564 -12.71 36.11 -26.83
N ASP A 565 -12.73 34.90 -26.28
CA ASP A 565 -13.84 34.39 -25.50
C ASP A 565 -13.47 34.01 -24.09
N THR A 566 -14.47 34.11 -23.23
CA THR A 566 -14.35 33.88 -21.79
C THR A 566 -15.64 33.28 -21.27
N PHE A 567 -15.51 32.35 -20.32
CA PHE A 567 -16.59 32.01 -19.42
C PHE A 567 -16.95 33.20 -18.54
N TRP A 568 -18.23 33.32 -18.18
CA TRP A 568 -18.70 34.33 -17.25
C TRP A 568 -19.74 33.78 -16.29
N SER A 569 -19.75 34.33 -15.08
CA SER A 569 -20.81 34.14 -14.09
C SER A 569 -21.16 35.49 -13.46
N GLY A 570 -22.35 35.62 -12.86
CA GLY A 570 -22.78 36.89 -12.26
C GLY A 570 -24.29 37.17 -12.36
N SER A 571 -24.68 38.44 -12.38
CA SER A 571 -26.11 38.81 -12.39
C SER A 571 -26.42 40.10 -13.14
N HIS A 572 -27.43 40.04 -14.00
CA HIS A 572 -27.98 41.25 -14.63
C HIS A 572 -28.72 42.15 -13.62
N ALA A 573 -29.06 41.67 -12.42
CA ALA A 573 -29.86 42.41 -11.46
C ALA A 573 -29.06 43.50 -10.73
N SER A 574 -27.94 43.14 -10.11
CA SER A 574 -27.09 44.05 -9.34
C SER A 574 -25.72 43.44 -9.06
N HIS A 575 -24.81 44.26 -8.52
CA HIS A 575 -23.49 43.80 -8.04
C HIS A 575 -23.65 42.76 -6.91
N GLU A 576 -24.52 43.04 -5.94
CA GLU A 576 -24.77 42.17 -4.78
C GLU A 576 -25.31 40.80 -5.21
N ALA A 577 -26.17 40.77 -6.25
CA ALA A 577 -26.66 39.53 -6.81
C ALA A 577 -25.59 38.76 -7.62
N GLY A 578 -24.54 39.43 -8.09
CA GLY A 578 -23.39 38.83 -8.75
C GLY A 578 -22.42 38.16 -7.77
N LEU A 579 -22.23 38.73 -6.58
CA LEU A 579 -21.34 38.20 -5.53
C LEU A 579 -21.69 36.77 -5.09
N THR A 580 -22.96 36.35 -5.24
CA THR A 580 -23.43 35.02 -4.83
C THR A 580 -23.35 33.97 -5.94
N ARG A 581 -22.70 34.30 -7.07
CA ARG A 581 -22.69 33.47 -8.28
C ARG A 581 -21.26 33.28 -8.80
N PRO A 582 -20.40 32.56 -8.06
CA PRO A 582 -19.06 32.22 -8.55
C PRO A 582 -19.14 31.17 -9.68
N GLY A 583 -18.02 30.96 -10.35
CA GLY A 583 -17.70 29.72 -11.06
C GLY A 583 -16.49 29.07 -10.38
N GLN A 584 -16.34 27.75 -10.55
CA GLN A 584 -15.22 27.01 -9.97
C GLN A 584 -14.67 26.03 -11.00
N VAL A 585 -13.35 26.00 -11.14
CA VAL A 585 -12.61 25.02 -11.94
C VAL A 585 -11.78 24.17 -11.00
N ARG A 586 -11.77 22.85 -11.21
CA ARG A 586 -10.94 21.94 -10.44
C ARG A 586 -10.12 21.05 -11.35
N LEU A 587 -8.81 21.07 -11.12
CA LEU A 587 -7.83 20.19 -11.73
C LEU A 587 -7.67 18.94 -10.87
N THR A 588 -7.60 17.77 -11.49
CA THR A 588 -7.30 16.48 -10.83
C THR A 588 -6.24 15.73 -11.62
N GLY A 589 -5.59 14.74 -11.01
CA GLY A 589 -4.48 14.03 -11.65
C GLY A 589 -3.15 14.78 -11.60
N LEU A 590 -3.06 15.82 -10.76
CA LEU A 590 -1.79 16.47 -10.45
C LEU A 590 -0.94 15.55 -9.57
N THR A 591 0.38 15.71 -9.63
CA THR A 591 1.29 15.06 -8.67
C THR A 591 1.05 15.69 -7.30
N PRO A 592 0.67 14.94 -6.26
CA PRO A 592 0.35 15.57 -4.99
C PRO A 592 1.55 16.17 -4.30
N GLY A 593 1.31 17.29 -3.64
CA GLY A 593 2.36 18.04 -2.98
C GLY A 593 3.35 18.70 -3.94
N ALA A 594 3.26 18.42 -5.25
CA ALA A 594 4.02 19.15 -6.26
C ALA A 594 3.53 20.59 -6.36
N VAL A 595 4.41 21.46 -6.84
CA VAL A 595 4.19 22.89 -6.90
C VAL A 595 3.99 23.32 -8.35
N TYR A 596 3.03 24.22 -8.54
CA TYR A 596 2.63 24.69 -9.85
C TYR A 596 2.50 26.21 -9.86
N ASP A 597 2.92 26.82 -10.96
CA ASP A 597 2.59 28.21 -11.27
C ASP A 597 1.32 28.23 -12.12
N VAL A 598 0.38 29.11 -11.76
CA VAL A 598 -0.90 29.24 -12.47
C VAL A 598 -1.07 30.67 -12.97
N SER A 599 -1.05 30.84 -14.30
CA SER A 599 -1.33 32.10 -14.96
C SER A 599 -2.73 32.09 -15.57
N LEU A 600 -3.51 33.11 -15.27
CA LEU A 600 -4.88 33.28 -15.75
C LEU A 600 -4.98 34.51 -16.64
N PHE A 601 -5.79 34.43 -17.69
CA PHE A 601 -6.13 35.60 -18.51
C PHE A 601 -7.62 35.63 -18.80
N ALA A 602 -8.16 36.84 -18.86
CA ALA A 602 -9.49 37.10 -19.38
C ALA A 602 -9.50 38.51 -19.97
N SER A 603 -10.32 38.70 -21.00
CA SER A 603 -10.55 40.00 -21.62
C SER A 603 -12.02 40.20 -21.88
N ARG A 604 -12.50 41.42 -21.64
CA ARG A 604 -13.85 41.82 -21.99
C ARG A 604 -13.87 43.25 -22.52
N GLN A 605 -14.28 43.41 -23.77
CA GLN A 605 -14.35 44.69 -24.45
C GLN A 605 -15.33 45.63 -23.74
N GLY A 606 -14.81 46.78 -23.30
CA GLY A 606 -15.51 47.85 -22.62
C GLY A 606 -16.01 47.49 -21.22
N ALA A 607 -16.28 48.54 -20.43
CA ALA A 607 -16.90 48.45 -19.11
C ALA A 607 -18.37 47.95 -19.18
N ASP A 608 -18.95 47.59 -18.02
CA ASP A 608 -20.38 47.27 -17.89
C ASP A 608 -21.20 48.53 -17.59
N GLY A 609 -21.30 49.42 -18.59
CA GLY A 609 -21.77 50.79 -18.39
C GLY A 609 -20.71 51.59 -17.62
N ASP A 610 -21.10 52.17 -16.48
CA ASP A 610 -20.16 52.87 -15.58
C ASP A 610 -19.50 51.93 -14.54
N ARG A 611 -19.68 50.61 -14.68
CA ARG A 611 -19.15 49.60 -13.74
C ARG A 611 -17.90 48.92 -14.30
N ASP A 612 -16.94 48.66 -13.43
CA ASP A 612 -15.77 47.84 -13.72
C ASP A 612 -16.14 46.37 -14.03
N ARG A 613 -15.14 45.56 -14.38
CA ARG A 613 -15.25 44.11 -14.50
C ARG A 613 -14.27 43.40 -13.57
N LEU A 614 -14.13 43.94 -12.36
CA LEU A 614 -13.18 43.43 -11.36
C LEU A 614 -13.55 41.98 -10.97
N THR A 615 -12.70 41.06 -11.39
CA THR A 615 -12.84 39.63 -11.17
C THR A 615 -11.89 39.19 -10.07
N ARG A 616 -12.39 38.44 -9.09
CA ARG A 616 -11.60 37.78 -8.06
C ARG A 616 -11.27 36.36 -8.46
N TYR A 617 -9.98 36.04 -8.50
CA TYR A 617 -9.49 34.68 -8.61
C TYR A 617 -8.99 34.24 -7.23
N THR A 618 -9.39 33.06 -6.76
CA THR A 618 -8.89 32.48 -5.50
C THR A 618 -8.28 31.12 -5.77
N LEU A 619 -7.04 30.92 -5.34
CA LEU A 619 -6.30 29.69 -5.52
C LEU A 619 -5.28 29.54 -4.38
N GLY A 620 -5.12 28.32 -3.83
CA GLY A 620 -4.14 28.06 -2.77
C GLY A 620 -4.35 28.86 -1.47
N GLY A 621 -5.59 29.29 -1.18
CA GLY A 621 -5.89 30.14 -0.02
C GLY A 621 -5.56 31.63 -0.19
N HIS A 622 -5.05 32.03 -1.36
CA HIS A 622 -4.78 33.41 -1.74
C HIS A 622 -5.78 33.88 -2.80
N PHE A 623 -6.03 35.19 -2.87
CA PHE A 623 -6.86 35.76 -3.93
C PHE A 623 -6.21 36.99 -4.58
N ILE A 624 -6.51 37.19 -5.87
CA ILE A 624 -6.12 38.36 -6.65
C ILE A 624 -7.37 38.93 -7.32
N ASP A 625 -7.58 40.24 -7.17
CA ASP A 625 -8.62 40.99 -7.88
C ASP A 625 -7.99 41.67 -9.11
N PHE A 626 -8.58 41.44 -10.29
CA PHE A 626 -8.07 42.00 -11.55
C PHE A 626 -9.22 42.48 -12.45
N ASP A 627 -9.08 43.69 -13.00
CA ASP A 627 -10.07 44.25 -13.91
C ASP A 627 -9.78 43.80 -15.33
N VAL A 628 -10.65 42.94 -15.86
CA VAL A 628 -10.46 42.30 -17.17
C VAL A 628 -10.90 43.19 -18.34
N THR A 629 -11.38 44.41 -18.06
CA THR A 629 -11.83 45.34 -19.10
C THR A 629 -10.69 45.70 -20.05
N ASP A 630 -10.94 45.45 -21.34
CA ASP A 630 -10.01 45.74 -22.43
C ASP A 630 -8.58 45.19 -22.23
N ASN A 631 -8.42 44.12 -21.45
CA ASN A 631 -7.12 43.50 -21.19
C ASN A 631 -6.57 42.85 -22.47
N THR A 632 -5.33 43.16 -22.83
CA THR A 632 -4.65 42.60 -24.02
C THR A 632 -3.39 41.81 -23.70
N ALA A 633 -2.84 41.94 -22.49
CA ALA A 633 -1.48 41.46 -22.22
C ALA A 633 -1.18 41.09 -20.76
N THR A 634 -2.07 41.36 -19.81
CA THR A 634 -1.78 41.12 -18.39
C THR A 634 -2.39 39.81 -17.94
N THR A 635 -1.58 38.95 -17.32
CA THR A 635 -2.02 37.74 -16.62
C THR A 635 -2.21 38.00 -15.14
N VAL A 636 -3.02 37.15 -14.50
CA VAL A 636 -3.09 37.01 -13.06
C VAL A 636 -2.32 35.75 -12.68
N ASP A 637 -1.20 35.93 -12.00
CA ASP A 637 -0.26 34.86 -11.71
C ASP A 637 -0.32 34.46 -10.23
N PHE A 638 -0.46 33.16 -10.00
CA PHE A 638 -0.29 32.51 -8.71
C PHE A 638 0.97 31.65 -8.78
N ASP A 639 2.05 32.15 -8.18
CA ASP A 639 3.31 31.42 -8.15
C ASP A 639 3.35 30.45 -6.96
N GLY A 640 3.94 29.29 -7.17
CA GLY A 640 4.26 28.37 -6.09
C GLY A 640 3.05 27.72 -5.42
N VAL A 641 1.96 27.48 -6.16
CA VAL A 641 0.75 26.84 -5.61
C VAL A 641 0.98 25.35 -5.46
N GLN A 642 0.93 24.87 -4.23
CA GLN A 642 1.05 23.44 -3.94
C GLN A 642 -0.26 22.70 -4.23
N ALA A 643 -0.20 21.65 -5.04
CA ALA A 643 -1.32 20.74 -5.21
C ALA A 643 -1.67 20.06 -3.88
N GLY A 644 -2.96 19.83 -3.65
CA GLY A 644 -3.43 19.08 -2.50
C GLY A 644 -2.75 17.71 -2.42
N THR A 645 -2.71 17.14 -1.21
CA THR A 645 -2.22 15.76 -1.00
C THR A 645 -3.04 14.71 -1.77
N ASP A 646 -4.19 15.12 -2.30
CA ASP A 646 -5.06 14.33 -3.17
C ASP A 646 -4.88 14.65 -4.67
N GLY A 647 -3.81 15.34 -5.05
CA GLY A 647 -3.50 15.64 -6.45
C GLY A 647 -4.52 16.59 -7.10
N THR A 648 -5.15 17.46 -6.30
CA THR A 648 -6.13 18.43 -6.78
C THR A 648 -5.71 19.88 -6.57
N LEU A 649 -6.16 20.76 -7.47
CA LEU A 649 -6.13 22.21 -7.32
C LEU A 649 -7.49 22.78 -7.71
N THR A 650 -8.03 23.67 -6.88
CA THR A 650 -9.34 24.29 -7.12
C THR A 650 -9.19 25.80 -7.25
N LEU A 651 -9.65 26.34 -8.37
CA LEU A 651 -9.70 27.76 -8.70
C LEU A 651 -11.15 28.27 -8.58
N ASP A 652 -11.36 29.21 -7.67
CA ASP A 652 -12.63 29.95 -7.59
C ASP A 652 -12.55 31.26 -8.38
N VAL A 653 -13.58 31.53 -9.18
CA VAL A 653 -13.71 32.74 -10.00
C VAL A 653 -14.99 33.46 -9.63
N ALA A 654 -14.88 34.62 -8.98
CA ALA A 654 -16.02 35.33 -8.41
C ALA A 654 -16.03 36.82 -8.80
N VAL A 655 -17.20 37.44 -8.72
CA VAL A 655 -17.31 38.90 -8.80
C VAL A 655 -16.57 39.47 -7.60
N SER A 656 -15.63 40.41 -7.82
CA SER A 656 -14.88 40.97 -6.71
C SER A 656 -15.76 41.87 -5.84
N PRO A 657 -15.83 41.67 -4.52
CA PRO A 657 -16.55 42.56 -3.61
C PRO A 657 -15.90 43.95 -3.47
N ALA A 658 -14.67 44.13 -3.97
CA ALA A 658 -13.98 45.42 -3.95
C ALA A 658 -14.39 46.35 -5.11
N GLY A 659 -15.06 45.79 -6.14
CA GLY A 659 -15.45 46.51 -7.34
C GLY A 659 -16.93 46.88 -7.36
N THR A 660 -17.38 47.28 -8.55
CA THR A 660 -18.77 47.64 -8.87
C THR A 660 -19.36 46.72 -9.94
N GLY A 661 -18.54 45.88 -10.56
CA GLY A 661 -18.90 44.95 -11.62
C GLY A 661 -19.93 43.91 -11.19
N ARG A 662 -20.67 43.37 -12.14
CA ARG A 662 -21.74 42.39 -11.88
C ARG A 662 -21.40 40.96 -12.28
N TYR A 663 -20.25 40.79 -12.92
CA TYR A 663 -19.82 39.55 -13.57
C TYR A 663 -18.34 39.30 -13.35
N CYS A 664 -17.97 38.02 -13.32
CA CYS A 664 -16.59 37.54 -13.32
C CYS A 664 -16.29 36.78 -14.61
N TYR A 665 -15.00 36.66 -14.93
CA TYR A 665 -14.55 36.14 -16.22
C TYR A 665 -13.36 35.19 -16.11
N LEU A 666 -13.34 34.13 -16.91
CA LEU A 666 -12.19 33.23 -17.08
C LEU A 666 -12.03 32.92 -18.57
N GLY A 667 -10.87 33.26 -19.15
CA GLY A 667 -10.57 33.01 -20.58
C GLY A 667 -9.57 31.89 -20.75
N THR A 668 -8.39 32.05 -20.17
CA THR A 668 -7.34 31.03 -20.23
C THR A 668 -6.83 30.66 -18.85
N LEU A 669 -6.32 29.44 -18.76
CA LEU A 669 -5.50 28.96 -17.65
C LEU A 669 -4.26 28.30 -18.23
N VAL A 670 -3.10 28.72 -17.72
CA VAL A 670 -1.82 28.06 -17.97
C VAL A 670 -1.32 27.54 -16.64
N LEU A 671 -1.26 26.21 -16.51
CA LEU A 671 -0.70 25.52 -15.36
C LEU A 671 0.69 25.01 -15.73
N THR A 672 1.73 25.43 -15.02
CA THR A 672 3.11 25.02 -15.27
C THR A 672 3.63 24.25 -14.08
N ALA A 673 4.18 23.05 -14.30
CA ALA A 673 4.84 22.30 -13.24
C ALA A 673 6.21 22.94 -12.93
N VAL A 674 6.47 23.21 -11.66
CA VAL A 674 7.67 23.93 -11.21
C VAL A 674 8.62 22.96 -10.51
N ASP A 675 9.90 23.07 -10.84
CA ASP A 675 10.97 22.39 -10.09
C ASP A 675 11.19 23.11 -8.75
N VAL A 676 10.99 22.39 -7.65
CA VAL A 676 11.26 22.88 -6.30
C VAL A 676 12.55 22.23 -5.82
N PRO A 677 13.68 22.97 -5.80
CA PRO A 677 14.97 22.42 -5.42
C PRO A 677 15.08 22.04 -3.92
#